data_AF-A0A9P6STI1-F1
#
_entry.id   AF-A0A9P6STI1-F1
#
_cell.length_a   1.000
_cell.length_b   1.000
_cell.length_c   1.000
_cell.angle_alpha   90.00
_cell.angle_beta   90.00
_cell.angle_gamma   90.00
#
_symmetry.space_group_name_H-M   'P 1'
#
loop_
_entity.id
_entity.type
_entity.pdbx_description
1 polymer ?
#
loop_
_entity_poly.entity_id
_entity_poly.type
_entity_poly.pdbx_seq_one_letter_code
_entity_poly.pdbx_strand_id
1 'polypeptide(L)'
;MPQRKDTPPQPAPALPIRKNLISMSSPTSTSASRLQGGSNQRPVVEIAQFSKESFNHEEYLTQNLATASEDTIRNFLQSLKDSKSLAAENLQENVFKNYNEFVNISKEISTLESDMQTLRGLLDDLKTASDNLMDDDDEFLLTAGIEDSAPVVPKRMTVMVSSMSDLTSVWKAQMMALWEGIEGAQKLLPYHPKRHLIRETPSFVEVNTTTNKIKHPVHIVLMNDSILIATRKKKTAANSKYKLLGDRCWSLTDITVEDRKDTADIRNAIMITHGNEVFVYKTEKGQEKQTMLVNAKRTTDEILARSNESRSKATVMLSQMTLPAAKLEETRKRLDERISRLSKVIITDLGQPHITKLAVQRDVEWLERLGCLDQARDVFLNNRTKVLRQRLSQVKPKKDPVLHIEELAMIVFTSIKNTSHWFELSFKDPKLTSSLVKWAKQEIEYFANYYKSIVFGGEQSNFQVIADCAKIACEQSNRLRDAGLDMGFVLETDVMPFLIETIAEHERRCLERMDSIIEHDDFVAMSGEELGSTSPLSGSMIAFYTVMLQFVNNICLIGTLTLYSRIVDSIAILFKAYVNRTIQVYEEKGMTDTQRTVVNSNFQFISESFISRVIVQLTHRFDRPIPELELVRDELGGVEL
;
A
#
# COMPACT_ATOMS: atom_id res chain seq x y z
N MET A 1 -54.79 -6.45 40.73
CA MET A 1 -54.07 -5.97 39.54
C MET A 1 -52.67 -5.54 39.94
N PRO A 2 -51.63 -5.88 39.16
CA PRO A 2 -50.34 -6.24 39.72
C PRO A 2 -49.38 -5.06 39.88
N GLN A 3 -48.62 -5.12 40.98
CA GLN A 3 -47.55 -4.20 41.36
C GLN A 3 -46.27 -4.48 40.56
N ARG A 4 -45.59 -3.40 40.18
CA ARG A 4 -44.24 -3.37 39.61
C ARG A 4 -43.27 -4.11 40.54
N LYS A 5 -42.46 -5.02 39.97
CA LYS A 5 -41.27 -5.55 40.63
C LYS A 5 -40.06 -4.76 40.18
N ASP A 6 -39.48 -4.05 41.13
CA ASP A 6 -38.20 -3.38 41.05
C ASP A 6 -37.05 -4.39 40.86
N THR A 7 -36.09 -3.98 40.04
CA THR A 7 -34.87 -4.70 39.71
C THR A 7 -33.88 -4.60 40.89
N PRO A 8 -33.20 -5.68 41.32
CA PRO A 8 -32.15 -5.57 42.35
C PRO A 8 -30.87 -4.93 41.78
N PRO A 9 -30.08 -4.21 42.61
CA PRO A 9 -28.93 -3.43 42.18
C PRO A 9 -27.71 -4.31 41.81
N GLN A 10 -26.98 -3.90 40.78
CA GLN A 10 -25.69 -4.46 40.39
C GLN A 10 -24.62 -4.15 41.45
N PRO A 11 -23.78 -5.11 41.86
CA PRO A 11 -22.60 -4.84 42.68
C PRO A 11 -21.47 -4.21 41.83
N ALA A 12 -20.81 -3.20 42.42
CA ALA A 12 -19.72 -2.43 41.84
C ALA A 12 -18.51 -3.28 41.42
N PRO A 13 -17.71 -2.85 40.43
CA PRO A 13 -16.52 -3.57 39.98
C PRO A 13 -15.40 -3.50 41.04
N ALA A 14 -14.97 -4.67 41.51
CA ALA A 14 -13.77 -4.81 42.31
C ALA A 14 -12.51 -4.65 41.43
N LEU A 15 -11.52 -3.92 41.97
CA LEU A 15 -10.21 -3.66 41.37
C LEU A 15 -9.44 -4.96 41.00
N PRO A 16 -8.65 -4.98 39.92
CA PRO A 16 -7.89 -6.17 39.54
C PRO A 16 -6.69 -6.36 40.47
N ILE A 17 -6.73 -7.42 41.29
CA ILE A 17 -5.53 -7.95 41.96
C ILE A 17 -4.70 -8.66 40.89
N ARG A 18 -3.54 -8.10 40.56
CA ARG A 18 -2.54 -8.74 39.70
C ARG A 18 -2.14 -10.10 40.25
N LYS A 19 -2.43 -11.17 39.51
CA LYS A 19 -1.71 -12.46 39.57
C LYS A 19 -1.24 -12.81 38.16
N ASN A 20 -0.07 -12.27 37.80
CA ASN A 20 0.73 -12.83 36.71
C ASN A 20 1.21 -14.21 37.16
N LEU A 21 0.85 -15.26 36.42
CA LEU A 21 1.62 -16.49 36.22
C LEU A 21 0.75 -17.43 35.38
N ILE A 22 0.84 -17.33 34.05
CA ILE A 22 0.80 -18.42 33.06
C ILE A 22 1.14 -17.74 31.72
N SER A 23 2.37 -17.95 31.24
CA SER A 23 2.72 -17.65 29.84
C SER A 23 2.32 -18.84 28.98
N MET A 24 1.41 -18.62 28.03
CA MET A 24 1.20 -19.53 26.90
C MET A 24 2.12 -19.08 25.77
N SER A 25 3.31 -19.66 25.66
CA SER A 25 4.20 -19.49 24.51
C SER A 25 4.42 -20.83 23.81
N SER A 26 4.17 -20.85 22.49
CA SER A 26 4.46 -21.94 21.56
C SER A 26 5.99 -22.11 21.34
N PRO A 27 6.46 -23.24 20.77
CA PRO A 27 7.78 -23.79 21.06
C PRO A 27 8.88 -23.14 20.23
N THR A 28 9.96 -22.72 20.89
CA THR A 28 11.26 -22.58 20.23
C THR A 28 12.35 -23.19 21.10
N SER A 29 13.09 -24.09 20.48
CA SER A 29 14.21 -24.85 20.99
C SER A 29 15.32 -23.96 21.55
N THR A 30 15.64 -24.07 22.84
CA THR A 30 17.03 -24.16 23.32
C THR A 30 17.06 -24.68 24.75
N SER A 31 17.56 -25.90 24.92
CA SER A 31 17.99 -26.45 26.20
C SER A 31 19.37 -25.92 26.56
N ALA A 32 19.51 -25.29 27.74
CA ALA A 32 20.58 -25.57 28.72
C ALA A 32 20.58 -24.56 29.87
N SER A 33 20.86 -25.07 31.06
CA SER A 33 21.29 -24.40 32.30
C SER A 33 20.24 -23.82 33.26
N ARG A 34 19.83 -24.63 34.24
CA ARG A 34 20.13 -24.37 35.66
C ARG A 34 19.79 -25.58 36.54
N LEU A 35 20.82 -26.34 36.89
CA LEU A 35 20.88 -27.03 38.18
C LEU A 35 21.81 -26.18 39.06
N GLN A 36 21.28 -25.62 40.14
CA GLN A 36 21.91 -25.63 41.47
C GLN A 36 21.07 -24.85 42.49
N GLY A 37 20.74 -25.54 43.59
CA GLY A 37 20.66 -24.97 44.93
C GLY A 37 19.27 -24.55 45.42
N GLY A 38 18.75 -25.26 46.43
CA GLY A 38 17.74 -24.74 47.36
C GLY A 38 16.62 -25.71 47.70
N SER A 39 16.80 -26.45 48.79
CA SER A 39 15.73 -27.12 49.54
C SER A 39 14.54 -26.18 49.79
N ASN A 40 13.31 -26.66 49.53
CA ASN A 40 12.00 -25.98 49.59
C ASN A 40 11.49 -25.28 48.31
N GLN A 41 11.49 -25.97 47.16
CA GLN A 41 10.70 -25.54 46.01
C GLN A 41 9.36 -26.28 45.95
N ARG A 42 8.26 -25.53 45.88
CA ARG A 42 6.91 -26.04 45.59
C ARG A 42 6.95 -26.76 44.23
N PRO A 43 6.42 -27.98 44.09
CA PRO A 43 6.30 -28.61 42.79
C PRO A 43 5.28 -27.81 41.96
N VAL A 44 5.77 -27.11 40.94
CA VAL A 44 4.93 -26.38 39.99
C VAL A 44 4.38 -27.40 38.99
N VAL A 45 3.07 -27.58 38.98
CA VAL A 45 2.37 -28.44 38.03
C VAL A 45 2.36 -27.73 36.66
N GLU A 46 3.21 -28.18 35.72
CA GLU A 46 3.18 -27.69 34.33
C GLU A 46 2.00 -28.31 33.57
N ILE A 47 0.93 -27.52 33.39
CA ILE A 47 -0.29 -27.90 32.65
C ILE A 47 0.02 -28.36 31.21
N ALA A 48 1.12 -27.85 30.60
CA ALA A 48 1.55 -28.17 29.25
C ALA A 48 1.95 -29.65 29.02
N GLN A 49 2.33 -30.37 30.08
CA GLN A 49 2.68 -31.79 29.96
C GLN A 49 1.42 -32.69 29.92
N PHE A 50 0.31 -32.23 30.48
CA PHE A 50 -1.00 -32.92 30.43
C PHE A 50 -1.74 -32.74 29.10
N SER A 51 -1.31 -31.79 28.26
CA SER A 51 -1.91 -31.53 26.95
C SER A 51 -1.37 -32.42 25.82
N LYS A 52 -0.44 -33.34 26.11
CA LYS A 52 0.12 -34.28 25.11
C LYS A 52 -0.80 -35.49 24.94
N GLU A 53 -1.09 -35.88 23.71
CA GLU A 53 -1.94 -37.04 23.38
C GLU A 53 -1.40 -38.38 23.92
N SER A 54 -0.09 -38.47 24.20
CA SER A 54 0.59 -39.65 24.74
C SER A 54 0.98 -39.51 26.22
N PHE A 55 0.11 -38.94 27.06
CA PHE A 55 0.36 -38.79 28.49
C PHE A 55 0.27 -40.14 29.24
N ASN A 56 1.38 -40.60 29.83
CA ASN A 56 1.40 -41.75 30.73
C ASN A 56 1.44 -41.29 32.20
N HIS A 57 0.36 -41.57 32.93
CA HIS A 57 0.18 -41.15 34.31
C HIS A 57 1.12 -41.88 35.28
N GLU A 58 1.47 -43.14 35.03
CA GLU A 58 2.36 -43.89 35.91
C GLU A 58 3.80 -43.39 35.81
N GLU A 59 4.31 -43.21 34.60
CA GLU A 59 5.68 -42.73 34.34
C GLU A 59 5.91 -41.33 34.93
N TYR A 60 4.93 -40.43 34.74
CA TYR A 60 4.94 -39.07 35.29
C TYR A 60 4.93 -39.03 36.83
N LEU A 61 4.17 -39.93 37.47
CA LEU A 61 4.13 -40.04 38.93
C LEU A 61 5.41 -40.67 39.47
N THR A 62 5.96 -41.70 38.83
CA THR A 62 7.25 -42.28 39.23
C THR A 62 8.39 -41.28 39.09
N GLN A 63 8.42 -40.47 38.03
CA GLN A 63 9.49 -39.50 37.81
C GLN A 63 9.47 -38.33 38.81
N ASN A 64 8.27 -37.89 39.24
CA ASN A 64 8.11 -36.75 40.15
C ASN A 64 7.99 -37.13 41.64
N LEU A 65 7.60 -38.37 41.96
CA LEU A 65 7.29 -38.79 43.34
C LEU A 65 8.17 -39.94 43.85
N ALA A 66 9.13 -40.46 43.08
CA ALA A 66 9.99 -41.59 43.51
C ALA A 66 10.77 -41.36 44.81
N THR A 67 11.05 -40.10 45.19
CA THR A 67 11.79 -39.74 46.42
C THR A 67 11.05 -38.72 47.32
N ALA A 68 9.74 -38.55 47.15
CA ALA A 68 8.98 -37.50 47.83
C ALA A 68 8.46 -37.94 49.23
N SER A 69 8.51 -37.03 50.21
CA SER A 69 7.93 -37.22 51.55
C SER A 69 6.39 -37.12 51.55
N GLU A 70 5.72 -37.66 52.56
CA GLU A 70 4.25 -37.65 52.69
C GLU A 70 3.65 -36.24 52.62
N ASP A 71 4.30 -35.26 53.26
CA ASP A 71 3.88 -33.85 53.20
C ASP A 71 4.00 -33.25 51.80
N THR A 72 5.01 -33.66 51.03
CA THR A 72 5.17 -33.24 49.63
C THR A 72 4.06 -33.82 48.74
N ILE A 73 3.65 -35.06 49.00
CA ILE A 73 2.56 -35.73 48.29
C ILE A 73 1.21 -35.06 48.56
N ARG A 74 0.92 -34.70 49.83
CA ARG A 74 -0.32 -33.98 50.19
C ARG A 74 -0.40 -32.60 49.55
N ASN A 75 0.72 -31.87 49.53
CA ASN A 75 0.81 -30.56 48.87
C ASN A 75 0.66 -30.67 47.35
N PHE A 76 1.23 -31.71 46.73
CA PHE A 76 1.08 -31.98 45.30
C PHE A 76 -0.37 -32.34 44.94
N LEU A 77 -1.04 -33.17 45.74
CA LEU A 77 -2.45 -33.50 45.57
C LEU A 77 -3.34 -32.26 45.67
N GLN A 78 -3.05 -31.36 46.63
CA GLN A 78 -3.79 -30.10 46.77
C GLN A 78 -3.57 -29.20 45.55
N SER A 79 -2.33 -29.05 45.08
CA SER A 79 -2.02 -28.29 43.87
C SER A 79 -2.68 -28.86 42.61
N LEU A 80 -2.82 -30.18 42.51
CA LEU A 80 -3.55 -30.83 41.41
C LEU A 80 -5.05 -30.57 41.47
N LYS A 81 -5.65 -30.59 42.67
CA LYS A 81 -7.06 -30.24 42.85
C LYS A 81 -7.33 -28.78 42.49
N ASP A 82 -6.45 -27.87 42.91
CA ASP A 82 -6.55 -26.45 42.61
C ASP A 82 -6.37 -26.19 41.10
N SER A 83 -5.41 -26.86 40.46
CA SER A 83 -5.20 -26.79 39.01
C SER A 83 -6.38 -27.35 38.22
N LYS A 84 -6.98 -28.47 38.66
CA LYS A 84 -8.19 -29.03 38.05
C LYS A 84 -9.37 -28.05 38.14
N SER A 85 -9.57 -27.43 39.30
CA SER A 85 -10.65 -26.45 39.49
C SER A 85 -10.46 -25.23 38.59
N LEU A 86 -9.22 -24.72 38.51
CA LEU A 86 -8.88 -23.56 37.69
C LEU A 86 -8.98 -23.86 36.18
N ALA A 87 -8.61 -25.06 35.76
CA ALA A 87 -8.79 -25.50 34.37
C ALA A 87 -10.28 -25.63 34.00
N ALA A 88 -11.13 -26.12 34.91
CA ALA A 88 -12.57 -26.19 34.69
C ALA A 88 -13.21 -24.80 34.56
N GLU A 89 -12.80 -23.85 35.41
CA GLU A 89 -13.25 -22.45 35.36
C GLU A 89 -12.77 -21.76 34.07
N ASN A 90 -11.51 -21.97 33.67
CA ASN A 90 -10.96 -21.39 32.44
C ASN A 90 -11.62 -21.99 31.18
N LEU A 91 -11.92 -23.30 31.19
CA LEU A 91 -12.69 -23.92 30.11
C LEU A 91 -14.10 -23.31 30.04
N GLN A 92 -14.76 -23.12 31.18
CA GLN A 92 -16.06 -22.49 31.25
C GLN A 92 -16.00 -21.06 30.70
N GLU A 93 -15.05 -20.24 31.13
CA GLU A 93 -14.87 -18.87 30.66
C GLU A 93 -14.56 -18.82 29.15
N ASN A 94 -13.69 -19.69 28.64
CA ASN A 94 -13.40 -19.78 27.21
C ASN A 94 -14.61 -20.22 26.40
N VAL A 95 -15.40 -21.18 26.89
CA VAL A 95 -16.64 -21.58 26.22
C VAL A 95 -17.64 -20.43 26.20
N PHE A 96 -17.81 -19.68 27.30
CA PHE A 96 -18.71 -18.52 27.35
C PHE A 96 -18.23 -17.36 26.46
N LYS A 97 -16.93 -17.10 26.42
CA LYS A 97 -16.32 -16.06 25.57
C LYS A 97 -16.49 -16.40 24.09
N ASN A 98 -16.24 -17.64 23.73
CA ASN A 98 -16.35 -18.12 22.35
C ASN A 98 -17.80 -18.47 21.97
N TYR A 99 -18.73 -18.52 22.92
CA TYR A 99 -20.15 -18.80 22.65
C TYR A 99 -20.77 -17.73 21.75
N ASN A 100 -20.42 -16.45 21.96
CA ASN A 100 -20.95 -15.37 21.12
C ASN A 100 -20.43 -15.48 19.68
N GLU A 101 -19.15 -15.80 19.52
CA GLU A 101 -18.54 -16.06 18.21
C GLU A 101 -19.15 -17.31 17.54
N PHE A 102 -19.35 -18.40 18.28
CA PHE A 102 -19.97 -19.61 17.77
C PHE A 102 -21.42 -19.38 17.34
N VAL A 103 -22.19 -18.60 18.10
CA VAL A 103 -23.57 -18.23 17.75
C VAL A 103 -23.60 -17.32 16.52
N ASN A 104 -22.66 -16.39 16.38
CA ASN A 104 -22.58 -15.52 15.21
C ASN A 104 -22.18 -16.31 13.96
N ILE A 105 -21.17 -17.17 14.04
CA ILE A 105 -20.78 -18.07 12.95
C ILE A 105 -21.94 -19.00 12.57
N SER A 106 -22.62 -19.59 13.56
CA SER A 106 -23.79 -20.45 13.30
C SER A 106 -24.93 -19.70 12.61
N LYS A 107 -25.14 -18.42 12.95
CA LYS A 107 -26.11 -17.55 12.27
C LYS A 107 -25.67 -17.22 10.84
N GLU A 108 -24.39 -16.91 10.63
CA GLU A 108 -23.84 -16.65 9.29
C GLU A 108 -23.96 -17.86 8.38
N ILE A 109 -23.65 -19.07 8.88
CA ILE A 109 -23.85 -20.32 8.14
C ILE A 109 -25.32 -20.51 7.75
N SER A 110 -26.25 -20.27 8.69
CA SER A 110 -27.69 -20.38 8.40
C SER A 110 -28.17 -19.36 7.37
N THR A 111 -27.66 -18.13 7.40
CA THR A 111 -27.98 -17.13 6.35
C THR A 111 -27.40 -17.53 4.99
N LEU A 112 -26.18 -18.10 4.97
CA LEU A 112 -25.53 -18.52 3.74
C LEU A 112 -26.23 -19.74 3.12
N GLU A 113 -26.75 -20.65 3.95
CA GLU A 113 -27.59 -21.76 3.52
C GLU A 113 -28.91 -21.27 2.89
N SER A 114 -29.55 -20.27 3.50
CA SER A 114 -30.75 -19.60 2.94
C SER A 114 -30.45 -18.93 1.59
N ASP A 115 -29.29 -18.27 1.47
CA ASP A 115 -28.85 -17.63 0.23
C ASP A 115 -28.51 -18.66 -0.87
N MET A 116 -27.91 -19.81 -0.51
CA MET A 116 -27.74 -20.92 -1.46
C MET A 116 -29.08 -21.51 -1.91
N GLN A 117 -30.06 -21.62 -1.02
CA GLN A 117 -31.39 -22.12 -1.35
C GLN A 117 -32.12 -21.17 -2.32
N THR A 118 -31.98 -19.86 -2.13
CA THR A 118 -32.55 -18.86 -3.07
C THR A 118 -31.83 -18.83 -4.41
N LEU A 119 -30.49 -18.97 -4.44
CA LEU A 119 -29.74 -19.13 -5.69
C LEU A 119 -30.18 -20.38 -6.46
N ARG A 120 -30.41 -21.49 -5.75
CA ARG A 120 -30.92 -22.73 -6.33
C ARG A 120 -32.31 -22.54 -6.94
N GLY A 121 -33.19 -21.81 -6.25
CA GLY A 121 -34.50 -21.42 -6.78
C GLY A 121 -34.38 -20.59 -8.06
N LEU A 122 -33.52 -19.57 -8.08
CA LEU A 122 -33.29 -18.76 -9.28
C LEU A 122 -32.69 -19.56 -10.45
N LEU A 123 -31.86 -20.55 -10.16
CA LEU A 123 -31.34 -21.48 -11.17
C LEU A 123 -32.41 -22.41 -11.72
N ASP A 124 -33.32 -22.90 -10.89
CA ASP A 124 -34.48 -23.69 -11.32
C ASP A 124 -35.47 -22.83 -12.13
N ASP A 125 -35.68 -21.57 -11.75
CA ASP A 125 -36.48 -20.59 -12.50
C ASP A 125 -35.84 -20.27 -13.85
N LEU A 126 -34.52 -20.12 -13.91
CA LEU A 126 -33.78 -19.90 -15.16
C LEU A 126 -33.80 -21.15 -16.04
N LYS A 127 -33.74 -22.34 -15.44
CA LYS A 127 -33.87 -23.60 -16.16
C LYS A 127 -35.27 -23.77 -16.73
N THR A 128 -36.32 -23.51 -15.95
CA THR A 128 -37.70 -23.54 -16.45
C THR A 128 -37.97 -22.47 -17.50
N ALA A 129 -37.43 -21.26 -17.35
CA ALA A 129 -37.51 -20.24 -18.39
C ALA A 129 -36.77 -20.66 -19.68
N SER A 130 -35.62 -21.34 -19.55
CA SER A 130 -34.88 -21.89 -20.69
C SER A 130 -35.60 -23.06 -21.35
N ASP A 131 -36.26 -23.93 -20.57
CA ASP A 131 -37.03 -25.07 -21.08
C ASP A 131 -38.30 -24.57 -21.79
N ASN A 132 -39.00 -23.57 -21.22
CA ASN A 132 -40.16 -22.95 -21.87
C ASN A 132 -39.79 -22.22 -23.18
N LEU A 133 -38.59 -21.61 -23.26
CA LEU A 133 -38.08 -21.01 -24.49
C LEU A 133 -37.66 -22.05 -25.53
N MET A 134 -37.34 -23.28 -25.12
CA MET A 134 -37.08 -24.40 -26.04
C MET A 134 -38.38 -24.98 -26.59
N ASP A 135 -39.45 -25.05 -25.78
CA ASP A 135 -40.77 -25.52 -26.21
C ASP A 135 -41.47 -24.55 -27.19
N ASP A 136 -41.25 -23.22 -27.07
CA ASP A 136 -41.83 -22.21 -27.98
C ASP A 136 -41.18 -22.16 -29.39
N ASP A 137 -39.95 -22.66 -29.56
CA ASP A 137 -39.27 -22.72 -30.87
C ASP A 137 -39.77 -23.90 -31.75
N ASP A 138 -40.49 -24.87 -31.17
CA ASP A 138 -40.90 -26.12 -31.85
C ASP A 138 -42.30 -26.05 -32.53
N GLU A 139 -43.14 -25.04 -32.26
CA GLU A 139 -44.48 -24.92 -32.88
C GLU A 139 -44.47 -24.16 -34.24
N PHE A 140 -43.38 -23.44 -34.58
CA PHE A 140 -43.35 -22.56 -35.77
C PHE A 140 -42.84 -23.23 -37.06
N LEU A 141 -42.27 -24.44 -37.01
CA LEU A 141 -41.55 -25.05 -38.15
C LEU A 141 -42.37 -26.05 -39.01
N LEU A 142 -43.66 -26.26 -38.73
CA LEU A 142 -44.45 -27.31 -39.40
C LEU A 142 -45.41 -26.85 -40.53
N THR A 143 -45.30 -25.63 -41.05
CA THR A 143 -46.28 -25.11 -42.04
C THR A 143 -45.73 -24.52 -43.34
N ALA A 144 -44.48 -24.77 -43.72
CA ALA A 144 -43.94 -24.29 -45.00
C ALA A 144 -43.22 -25.37 -45.83
N GLY A 145 -43.94 -25.95 -46.80
CA GLY A 145 -43.33 -26.44 -48.05
C GLY A 145 -43.40 -27.95 -48.32
N ILE A 146 -44.59 -28.45 -48.70
CA ILE A 146 -44.73 -29.66 -49.53
C ILE A 146 -45.27 -29.19 -50.89
N GLU A 147 -44.48 -29.22 -51.97
CA GLU A 147 -44.92 -29.52 -53.36
C GLU A 147 -43.73 -29.98 -54.25
N ASP A 148 -43.80 -31.28 -54.59
CA ASP A 148 -43.51 -32.01 -55.83
C ASP A 148 -42.37 -31.65 -56.84
N SER A 149 -41.45 -32.60 -57.08
CA SER A 149 -41.17 -33.27 -58.38
C SER A 149 -39.80 -34.00 -58.39
N ALA A 150 -39.80 -35.28 -58.77
CA ALA A 150 -38.73 -36.29 -58.64
C ALA A 150 -37.89 -36.49 -59.94
N PRO A 151 -37.13 -37.62 -60.20
CA PRO A 151 -36.35 -38.56 -59.36
C PRO A 151 -34.97 -39.00 -59.97
N VAL A 152 -33.95 -39.38 -59.16
CA VAL A 152 -32.99 -40.48 -59.50
C VAL A 152 -32.42 -41.16 -58.22
N VAL A 153 -33.08 -42.25 -57.76
CA VAL A 153 -32.64 -43.59 -57.25
C VAL A 153 -31.28 -43.78 -56.48
N PRO A 154 -31.11 -44.74 -55.49
CA PRO A 154 -32.05 -45.49 -54.64
C PRO A 154 -31.82 -45.41 -53.11
N LYS A 155 -32.91 -45.70 -52.39
CA LYS A 155 -33.06 -45.97 -50.94
C LYS A 155 -32.06 -46.98 -50.35
N ARG A 156 -31.41 -46.59 -49.24
CA ARG A 156 -31.29 -47.41 -48.02
C ARG A 156 -31.47 -46.51 -46.79
N MET A 157 -32.52 -46.81 -46.02
CA MET A 157 -32.91 -46.26 -44.71
C MET A 157 -33.07 -44.74 -44.60
N THR A 158 -34.26 -44.25 -44.96
CA THR A 158 -34.85 -43.07 -44.34
C THR A 158 -35.33 -43.48 -42.95
N VAL A 159 -34.46 -43.35 -41.94
CA VAL A 159 -34.89 -43.41 -40.54
C VAL A 159 -35.53 -42.06 -40.24
N MET A 160 -36.80 -42.07 -39.84
CA MET A 160 -37.42 -40.94 -39.16
C MET A 160 -36.55 -40.58 -37.95
N VAL A 161 -35.82 -39.46 -38.01
CA VAL A 161 -35.06 -38.96 -36.86
C VAL A 161 -36.02 -38.10 -36.04
N SER A 162 -36.84 -38.77 -35.25
CA SER A 162 -37.76 -38.17 -34.29
C SER A 162 -37.09 -38.12 -32.91
N SER A 163 -35.98 -37.39 -32.78
CA SER A 163 -35.39 -36.98 -31.48
C SER A 163 -34.20 -36.05 -31.70
N MET A 164 -34.19 -34.87 -31.09
CA MET A 164 -33.02 -33.95 -31.06
C MET A 164 -31.75 -34.59 -30.46
N SER A 165 -31.90 -35.65 -29.65
CA SER A 165 -30.77 -36.39 -29.07
C SER A 165 -29.95 -37.16 -30.11
N ASP A 166 -30.57 -37.54 -31.24
CA ASP A 166 -29.90 -38.27 -32.31
C ASP A 166 -29.08 -37.37 -33.25
N LEU A 167 -29.46 -36.09 -33.44
CA LEU A 167 -28.70 -35.17 -34.29
C LEU A 167 -27.40 -34.70 -33.62
N THR A 168 -27.45 -34.43 -32.32
CA THR A 168 -26.26 -34.04 -31.54
C THR A 168 -25.27 -35.20 -31.40
N SER A 169 -25.77 -36.43 -31.28
CA SER A 169 -24.93 -37.64 -31.27
C SER A 169 -24.29 -37.91 -32.63
N VAL A 170 -24.99 -37.65 -33.74
CA VAL A 170 -24.45 -37.71 -35.11
C VAL A 170 -23.37 -36.66 -35.36
N TRP A 171 -23.56 -35.40 -34.95
CA TRP A 171 -22.52 -34.37 -35.08
C TRP A 171 -21.30 -34.70 -34.23
N LYS A 172 -21.51 -35.22 -33.02
CA LYS A 172 -20.43 -35.68 -32.14
C LYS A 172 -19.64 -36.82 -32.79
N ALA A 173 -20.32 -37.79 -33.41
CA ALA A 173 -19.67 -38.89 -34.13
C ALA A 173 -18.87 -38.39 -35.34
N GLN A 174 -19.39 -37.43 -36.11
CA GLN A 174 -18.69 -36.80 -37.23
C GLN A 174 -17.43 -36.04 -36.77
N MET A 175 -17.49 -35.32 -35.65
CA MET A 175 -16.33 -34.63 -35.08
C MET A 175 -15.27 -35.60 -34.54
N MET A 176 -15.67 -36.72 -33.91
CA MET A 176 -14.72 -37.75 -33.48
C MET A 176 -14.01 -38.40 -34.67
N ALA A 177 -14.74 -38.72 -35.75
CA ALA A 177 -14.16 -39.27 -36.97
C ALA A 177 -13.14 -38.31 -37.62
N LEU A 178 -13.41 -37.01 -37.57
CA LEU A 178 -12.50 -35.98 -38.08
C LEU A 178 -11.22 -35.85 -37.23
N TRP A 179 -11.34 -35.91 -35.89
CA TRP A 179 -10.17 -35.92 -35.00
C TRP A 179 -9.31 -37.18 -35.14
N GLU A 180 -9.92 -38.33 -35.41
CA GLU A 180 -9.20 -39.56 -35.69
C GLU A 180 -8.48 -39.49 -37.05
N GLY A 181 -9.10 -38.85 -38.04
CA GLY A 181 -8.57 -38.70 -39.39
C GLY A 181 -7.48 -37.64 -39.57
N ILE A 182 -7.48 -36.58 -38.75
CA ILE A 182 -6.55 -35.44 -38.86
C ILE A 182 -5.78 -35.27 -37.54
N GLU A 183 -4.49 -35.60 -37.57
CA GLU A 183 -3.61 -35.45 -36.41
C GLU A 183 -3.41 -33.96 -36.07
N GLY A 184 -3.61 -33.61 -34.80
CA GLY A 184 -3.52 -32.23 -34.31
C GLY A 184 -4.83 -31.43 -34.40
N ALA A 185 -5.88 -31.97 -35.04
CA ALA A 185 -7.17 -31.28 -35.15
C ALA A 185 -7.83 -31.02 -33.78
N GLN A 186 -7.67 -31.92 -32.80
CA GLN A 186 -8.24 -31.76 -31.45
C GLN A 186 -7.69 -30.54 -30.69
N LYS A 187 -6.44 -30.13 -30.96
CA LYS A 187 -5.83 -28.95 -30.33
C LYS A 187 -6.29 -27.64 -30.97
N LEU A 188 -6.52 -27.66 -32.28
CA LEU A 188 -6.95 -26.50 -33.07
C LEU A 188 -8.47 -26.29 -33.02
N LEU A 189 -9.24 -27.37 -32.83
CA LEU A 189 -10.70 -27.38 -32.78
C LEU A 189 -11.19 -28.10 -31.52
N PRO A 190 -11.38 -27.37 -30.41
CA PRO A 190 -12.01 -27.93 -29.22
C PRO A 190 -13.47 -28.29 -29.49
N TYR A 191 -14.01 -29.23 -28.71
CA TYR A 191 -15.40 -29.67 -28.82
C TYR A 191 -16.38 -28.50 -28.62
N HIS A 192 -17.32 -28.32 -29.54
CA HIS A 192 -18.44 -27.40 -29.35
C HIS A 192 -19.75 -28.09 -29.73
N PRO A 193 -20.80 -28.08 -28.88
CA PRO A 193 -22.02 -28.87 -29.08
C PRO A 193 -22.79 -28.55 -30.36
N LYS A 194 -22.68 -27.31 -30.83
CA LYS A 194 -23.36 -26.84 -32.06
C LYS A 194 -22.47 -26.92 -33.31
N ARG A 195 -21.23 -27.41 -33.20
CA ARG A 195 -20.30 -27.49 -34.34
C ARG A 195 -20.58 -28.75 -35.15
N HIS A 196 -20.82 -28.57 -36.45
CA HIS A 196 -21.04 -29.68 -37.36
C HIS A 196 -20.29 -29.48 -38.67
N LEU A 197 -19.98 -30.61 -39.31
CA LEU A 197 -19.23 -30.65 -40.55
C LEU A 197 -20.17 -30.30 -41.72
N ILE A 198 -19.82 -29.30 -42.51
CA ILE A 198 -20.57 -28.93 -43.72
C ILE A 198 -20.02 -29.68 -44.92
N ARG A 199 -18.69 -29.63 -45.13
CA ARG A 199 -18.05 -30.29 -46.27
C ARG A 199 -16.56 -30.53 -46.09
N GLU A 200 -16.09 -31.65 -46.63
CA GLU A 200 -14.67 -31.98 -46.77
C GLU A 200 -14.24 -31.91 -48.24
N THR A 201 -13.10 -31.28 -48.51
CA THR A 201 -12.55 -31.16 -49.87
C THR A 201 -11.07 -31.60 -49.93
N PRO A 202 -10.77 -32.74 -50.58
CA PRO A 202 -9.43 -33.33 -50.58
C PRO A 202 -8.44 -32.83 -51.63
N SER A 203 -8.88 -32.11 -52.67
CA SER A 203 -8.09 -31.93 -53.90
C SER A 203 -7.41 -30.56 -54.02
N PHE A 204 -7.22 -29.84 -52.91
CA PHE A 204 -6.59 -28.51 -52.94
C PHE A 204 -5.07 -28.59 -52.80
N VAL A 205 -4.38 -27.56 -53.29
CA VAL A 205 -2.93 -27.41 -53.23
C VAL A 205 -2.59 -25.97 -52.90
N GLU A 206 -1.80 -25.73 -51.85
CA GLU A 206 -1.37 -24.37 -51.49
C GLU A 206 -0.35 -23.85 -52.52
N VAL A 207 -0.55 -22.62 -52.98
CA VAL A 207 0.33 -21.90 -53.90
C VAL A 207 0.91 -20.69 -53.17
N ASN A 208 2.22 -20.48 -53.31
CA ASN A 208 2.88 -19.32 -52.72
C ASN A 208 2.48 -18.03 -53.48
N THR A 209 2.03 -17.01 -52.74
CA THR A 209 1.54 -15.73 -53.29
C THR A 209 2.59 -14.90 -54.01
N THR A 210 3.89 -15.02 -53.65
CA THR A 210 4.98 -14.23 -54.25
C THR A 210 5.67 -14.94 -55.41
N THR A 211 5.75 -16.28 -55.38
CA THR A 211 6.50 -17.06 -56.38
C THR A 211 5.62 -17.87 -57.33
N ASN A 212 4.30 -17.91 -57.11
CA ASN A 212 3.30 -18.72 -57.84
C ASN A 212 3.66 -20.21 -57.99
N LYS A 213 4.61 -20.72 -57.19
CA LYS A 213 4.99 -22.13 -57.16
C LYS A 213 4.07 -22.91 -56.21
N ILE A 214 3.74 -24.13 -56.62
CA ILE A 214 2.99 -25.11 -55.82
C ILE A 214 3.84 -25.52 -54.61
N LYS A 215 3.28 -25.45 -53.39
CA LYS A 215 3.94 -25.86 -52.15
C LYS A 215 3.62 -27.31 -51.79
N HIS A 216 2.41 -27.57 -51.30
CA HIS A 216 2.01 -28.88 -50.81
C HIS A 216 0.50 -29.11 -50.97
N PRO A 217 0.06 -30.36 -51.12
CA PRO A 217 -1.36 -30.70 -51.20
C PRO A 217 -2.04 -30.57 -49.84
N VAL A 218 -3.23 -29.99 -49.86
CA VAL A 218 -4.00 -29.55 -48.70
C VAL A 218 -5.42 -30.12 -48.79
N HIS A 219 -5.94 -30.53 -47.64
CA HIS A 219 -7.30 -30.95 -47.42
C HIS A 219 -8.01 -29.84 -46.62
N ILE A 220 -9.04 -29.25 -47.21
CA ILE A 220 -9.80 -28.15 -46.59
C ILE A 220 -11.11 -28.73 -46.06
N VAL A 221 -11.38 -28.49 -44.79
CA VAL A 221 -12.60 -28.88 -44.09
C VAL A 221 -13.37 -27.63 -43.71
N LEU A 222 -14.60 -27.51 -44.18
CA LEU A 222 -15.52 -26.43 -43.83
C LEU A 222 -16.52 -26.91 -42.76
N MET A 223 -16.54 -26.21 -41.64
CA MET A 223 -17.54 -26.38 -40.58
C MET A 223 -18.48 -25.17 -40.55
N ASN A 224 -19.47 -25.20 -39.67
CA ASN A 224 -20.45 -24.13 -39.54
C ASN A 224 -19.93 -22.84 -38.88
N ASP A 225 -18.80 -22.88 -38.18
CA ASP A 225 -18.22 -21.72 -37.50
C ASP A 225 -16.77 -21.45 -37.91
N SER A 226 -16.09 -22.44 -38.48
CA SER A 226 -14.65 -22.42 -38.71
C SER A 226 -14.25 -23.18 -39.97
N ILE A 227 -13.09 -22.85 -40.51
CA ILE A 227 -12.44 -23.55 -41.62
C ILE A 227 -11.11 -24.13 -41.13
N LEU A 228 -10.88 -25.41 -41.41
CA LEU A 228 -9.66 -26.12 -41.06
C LEU A 228 -8.88 -26.50 -42.33
N ILE A 229 -7.58 -26.30 -42.26
CA ILE A 229 -6.63 -26.55 -43.33
C ILE A 229 -5.66 -27.62 -42.85
N ALA A 230 -5.69 -28.77 -43.50
CA ALA A 230 -4.85 -29.91 -43.17
C ALA A 230 -3.89 -30.25 -44.32
N THR A 231 -2.60 -30.32 -44.03
CA THR A 231 -1.56 -30.64 -45.03
C THR A 231 -1.38 -32.15 -45.14
N ARG A 232 -1.29 -32.66 -46.38
CA ARG A 232 -1.02 -34.08 -46.65
C ARG A 232 0.48 -34.34 -46.65
N LYS A 233 0.94 -35.14 -45.68
CA LYS A 233 2.34 -35.61 -45.63
C LYS A 233 2.42 -37.09 -46.03
N LYS A 234 3.31 -37.43 -46.98
CA LYS A 234 3.61 -38.83 -47.31
C LYS A 234 4.36 -39.49 -46.14
N LYS A 235 3.91 -40.66 -45.70
CA LYS A 235 4.60 -41.48 -44.70
C LYS A 235 5.65 -42.35 -45.41
N THR A 236 6.85 -42.44 -44.87
CA THR A 236 8.03 -43.11 -45.47
C THR A 236 8.00 -44.65 -45.38
N ALA A 237 6.82 -45.29 -45.45
CA ALA A 237 6.70 -46.75 -45.34
C ALA A 237 5.76 -47.33 -46.41
N ALA A 238 6.18 -48.44 -47.00
CA ALA A 238 5.81 -48.97 -48.31
C ALA A 238 4.40 -49.56 -48.47
N ASN A 239 3.37 -49.14 -47.71
CA ASN A 239 1.97 -49.42 -48.04
C ASN A 239 0.96 -48.46 -47.37
N SER A 240 0.21 -47.75 -48.23
CA SER A 240 -1.06 -47.01 -48.07
C SER A 240 -1.35 -46.18 -46.79
N LYS A 241 -1.28 -44.85 -46.96
CA LYS A 241 -2.24 -43.77 -46.61
C LYS A 241 -1.45 -42.52 -46.25
N TYR A 242 -1.71 -41.42 -46.95
CA TYR A 242 -1.20 -40.09 -46.59
C TYR A 242 -1.72 -39.72 -45.20
N LYS A 243 -0.87 -39.14 -44.34
CA LYS A 243 -1.31 -38.63 -43.03
C LYS A 243 -1.73 -37.18 -43.19
N LEU A 244 -2.92 -36.83 -42.72
CA LEU A 244 -3.40 -35.46 -42.65
C LEU A 244 -2.93 -34.84 -41.35
N LEU A 245 -2.21 -33.72 -41.45
CA LEU A 245 -1.74 -32.94 -40.31
C LEU A 245 -2.50 -31.62 -40.31
N GLY A 246 -3.15 -31.25 -39.21
CA GLY A 246 -3.78 -29.93 -39.09
C GLY A 246 -2.72 -28.82 -39.09
N ASP A 247 -2.74 -27.94 -40.09
CA ASP A 247 -1.81 -26.80 -40.19
C ASP A 247 -2.45 -25.54 -39.59
N ARG A 248 -3.68 -25.20 -40.01
CA ARG A 248 -4.34 -23.92 -39.64
C ARG A 248 -5.84 -24.06 -39.45
N CYS A 249 -6.39 -23.28 -38.54
CA CYS A 249 -7.84 -23.18 -38.31
C CYS A 249 -8.22 -21.70 -38.14
N TRP A 250 -9.24 -21.24 -38.87
CA TRP A 250 -9.74 -19.87 -38.78
C TRP A 250 -11.26 -19.84 -38.53
N SER A 251 -11.74 -18.83 -37.80
CA SER A 251 -13.16 -18.54 -37.68
C SER A 251 -13.70 -17.98 -39.00
N LEU A 252 -14.91 -18.40 -39.41
CA LEU A 252 -15.56 -17.88 -40.62
C LEU A 252 -15.93 -16.39 -40.51
N THR A 253 -15.94 -15.82 -39.31
CA THR A 253 -16.16 -14.38 -39.08
C THR A 253 -14.95 -13.52 -39.42
N ASP A 254 -13.75 -14.10 -39.35
CA ASP A 254 -12.49 -13.35 -39.37
C ASP A 254 -11.77 -13.47 -40.73
N ILE A 255 -12.38 -14.18 -41.68
CA ILE A 255 -11.81 -14.47 -42.99
C ILE A 255 -12.75 -14.03 -44.12
N THR A 256 -12.16 -13.70 -45.27
CA THR A 256 -12.90 -13.57 -46.53
C THR A 256 -12.41 -14.61 -47.53
N VAL A 257 -13.35 -15.32 -48.15
CA VAL A 257 -13.06 -16.36 -49.15
C VAL A 257 -13.50 -15.85 -50.52
N GLU A 258 -12.53 -15.55 -51.37
CA GLU A 258 -12.75 -14.94 -52.68
C GLU A 258 -12.27 -15.83 -53.83
N ASP A 259 -12.86 -15.62 -55.01
CA ASP A 259 -12.41 -16.26 -56.24
C ASP A 259 -11.27 -15.47 -56.88
N ARG A 260 -10.12 -16.11 -57.12
CA ARG A 260 -9.02 -15.51 -57.87
C ARG A 260 -9.24 -15.74 -59.38
N LYS A 261 -9.29 -14.66 -60.16
CA LYS A 261 -9.40 -14.71 -61.63
C LYS A 261 -8.27 -15.54 -62.25
N ASP A 262 -8.64 -16.38 -63.20
CA ASP A 262 -7.71 -17.27 -63.87
C ASP A 262 -6.62 -16.48 -64.62
N THR A 263 -5.36 -16.83 -64.38
CA THR A 263 -4.17 -16.32 -65.08
C THR A 263 -3.49 -17.50 -65.80
N ALA A 264 -2.60 -17.25 -66.76
CA ALA A 264 -1.96 -18.30 -67.57
C ALA A 264 -1.39 -19.49 -66.76
N ASP A 265 -0.85 -19.24 -65.56
CA ASP A 265 -0.22 -20.26 -64.69
C ASP A 265 -1.13 -20.81 -63.58
N ILE A 266 -2.21 -20.10 -63.25
CA ILE A 266 -3.11 -20.42 -62.13
C ILE A 266 -4.56 -20.41 -62.63
N ARG A 267 -5.12 -21.61 -62.75
CA ARG A 267 -6.55 -21.84 -63.03
C ARG A 267 -7.20 -22.46 -61.80
N ASN A 268 -8.45 -22.11 -61.52
CA ASN A 268 -9.26 -22.65 -60.43
C ASN A 268 -8.62 -22.46 -59.04
N ALA A 269 -8.30 -21.21 -58.66
CA ALA A 269 -7.78 -20.89 -57.33
C ALA A 269 -8.77 -20.13 -56.44
N ILE A 270 -8.74 -20.42 -55.15
CA ILE A 270 -9.47 -19.72 -54.08
C ILE A 270 -8.45 -18.90 -53.30
N MET A 271 -8.81 -17.68 -52.96
CA MET A 271 -8.05 -16.79 -52.09
C MET A 271 -8.74 -16.72 -50.73
N ILE A 272 -8.00 -17.00 -49.66
CA ILE A 272 -8.48 -16.82 -48.28
C ILE A 272 -7.63 -15.73 -47.65
N THR A 273 -8.29 -14.65 -47.24
CA THR A 273 -7.65 -13.51 -46.57
C THR A 273 -8.01 -13.54 -45.10
N HIS A 274 -7.00 -13.54 -44.23
CA HIS A 274 -7.15 -13.48 -42.78
C HIS A 274 -6.32 -12.28 -42.26
N GLY A 275 -6.98 -11.17 -41.96
CA GLY A 275 -6.32 -9.92 -41.60
C GLY A 275 -5.38 -9.41 -42.72
N ASN A 276 -4.07 -9.39 -42.44
CA ASN A 276 -3.03 -8.95 -43.40
C ASN A 276 -2.38 -10.11 -44.17
N GLU A 277 -2.77 -11.37 -43.90
CA GLU A 277 -2.20 -12.54 -44.57
C GLU A 277 -3.15 -13.06 -45.67
N VAL A 278 -2.60 -13.35 -46.85
CA VAL A 278 -3.34 -13.85 -48.02
C VAL A 278 -2.81 -15.24 -48.39
N PHE A 279 -3.71 -16.22 -48.45
CA PHE A 279 -3.41 -17.60 -48.83
C PHE A 279 -4.14 -17.97 -50.12
N VAL A 280 -3.45 -18.66 -51.03
CA VAL A 280 -4.01 -19.07 -52.33
C VAL A 280 -3.99 -20.59 -52.45
N TYR A 281 -5.14 -21.17 -52.73
CA TYR A 281 -5.34 -22.62 -52.88
C TYR A 281 -5.85 -22.95 -54.27
N LYS A 282 -5.11 -23.77 -55.01
CA LYS A 282 -5.47 -24.23 -56.37
C LYS A 282 -6.10 -25.61 -56.32
N THR A 283 -7.08 -25.87 -57.17
CA THR A 283 -7.64 -27.22 -57.41
C THR A 283 -7.63 -27.56 -58.90
N GLU A 284 -7.51 -28.84 -59.23
CA GLU A 284 -7.61 -29.34 -60.61
C GLU A 284 -9.08 -29.42 -61.07
N LYS A 285 -10.01 -29.55 -60.12
CA LYS A 285 -11.44 -29.72 -60.39
C LYS A 285 -12.20 -28.42 -60.13
N GLY A 286 -12.57 -27.73 -61.20
CA GLY A 286 -13.36 -26.48 -61.12
C GLY A 286 -14.70 -26.63 -60.38
N GLN A 287 -15.33 -27.81 -60.45
CA GLN A 287 -16.56 -28.10 -59.70
C GLN A 287 -16.35 -28.05 -58.19
N GLU A 288 -15.24 -28.58 -57.67
CA GLU A 288 -14.95 -28.57 -56.22
C GLU A 288 -14.70 -27.14 -55.72
N LYS A 289 -14.05 -26.30 -56.54
CA LYS A 289 -13.90 -24.86 -56.27
C LYS A 289 -15.25 -24.17 -56.16
N GLN A 290 -16.11 -24.34 -57.16
CA GLN A 290 -17.41 -23.67 -57.19
C GLN A 290 -18.28 -24.09 -56.01
N THR A 291 -18.32 -25.38 -55.69
CA THR A 291 -19.07 -25.88 -54.55
C THR A 291 -18.50 -25.41 -53.20
N MET A 292 -17.17 -25.29 -53.08
CA MET A 292 -16.54 -24.74 -51.86
C MET A 292 -16.87 -23.25 -51.67
N LEU A 293 -16.80 -22.44 -52.74
CA LEU A 293 -17.15 -21.01 -52.69
C LEU A 293 -18.63 -20.79 -52.33
N VAL A 294 -19.54 -21.57 -52.92
CA VAL A 294 -20.97 -21.47 -52.62
C VAL A 294 -21.27 -21.87 -51.18
N ASN A 295 -20.66 -22.96 -50.69
CA ASN A 295 -20.88 -23.38 -49.31
C ASN A 295 -20.25 -22.40 -48.30
N ALA A 296 -19.04 -21.89 -48.56
CA ALA A 296 -18.41 -20.90 -47.69
C ALA A 296 -19.25 -19.62 -47.62
N LYS A 297 -19.71 -19.09 -48.77
CA LYS A 297 -20.59 -17.91 -48.80
C LYS A 297 -21.91 -18.16 -48.07
N ARG A 298 -22.58 -19.28 -48.35
CA ARG A 298 -23.84 -19.63 -47.69
C ARG A 298 -23.68 -19.72 -46.17
N THR A 299 -22.62 -20.36 -45.68
CA THR A 299 -22.36 -20.47 -44.24
C THR A 299 -22.05 -19.11 -43.61
N THR A 300 -21.26 -18.26 -44.27
CA THR A 300 -21.01 -16.89 -43.80
C THR A 300 -22.30 -16.06 -43.76
N ASP A 301 -23.15 -16.16 -44.78
CA ASP A 301 -24.43 -15.47 -44.86
C ASP A 301 -25.40 -15.97 -43.79
N GLU A 302 -25.44 -17.27 -43.50
CA GLU A 302 -26.23 -17.87 -42.41
C GLU A 302 -25.76 -17.39 -41.02
N ILE A 303 -24.46 -17.23 -40.79
CA ILE A 303 -23.91 -16.67 -39.55
C ILE A 303 -24.33 -15.19 -39.40
N LEU A 304 -24.21 -14.40 -40.48
CA LEU A 304 -24.62 -13.00 -40.50
C LEU A 304 -26.14 -12.84 -40.32
N ALA A 305 -26.95 -13.69 -40.94
CA ALA A 305 -28.39 -13.71 -40.81
C ALA A 305 -28.82 -14.07 -39.39
N ARG A 306 -28.26 -15.13 -38.78
CA ARG A 306 -28.53 -15.51 -37.38
C ARG A 306 -28.12 -14.41 -36.40
N SER A 307 -26.98 -13.75 -36.62
CA SER A 307 -26.51 -12.63 -35.82
C SER A 307 -27.45 -11.42 -35.94
N ASN A 308 -27.88 -11.07 -37.15
CA ASN A 308 -28.79 -9.97 -37.40
C ASN A 308 -30.22 -10.26 -36.91
N GLU A 309 -30.69 -11.49 -37.02
CA GLU A 309 -32.00 -11.92 -36.50
C GLU A 309 -32.00 -11.91 -34.98
N SER A 310 -30.95 -12.40 -34.32
CA SER A 310 -30.79 -12.30 -32.87
C SER A 310 -30.74 -10.85 -32.40
N ARG A 311 -30.04 -9.98 -33.14
CA ARG A 311 -29.97 -8.54 -32.88
C ARG A 311 -31.31 -7.84 -33.13
N SER A 312 -32.05 -8.25 -34.16
CA SER A 312 -33.39 -7.74 -34.48
C SER A 312 -34.41 -8.18 -33.41
N LYS A 313 -34.41 -9.46 -33.02
CA LYS A 313 -35.23 -9.98 -31.91
C LYS A 313 -34.90 -9.27 -30.60
N ALA A 314 -33.63 -9.03 -30.29
CA ALA A 314 -33.22 -8.25 -29.12
C ALA A 314 -33.67 -6.78 -29.20
N THR A 315 -33.61 -6.16 -30.39
CA THR A 315 -34.05 -4.78 -30.61
C THR A 315 -35.58 -4.65 -30.54
N VAL A 316 -36.31 -5.64 -31.06
CA VAL A 316 -37.77 -5.73 -30.99
C VAL A 316 -38.20 -5.98 -29.54
N MET A 317 -37.56 -6.91 -28.81
CA MET A 317 -37.79 -7.09 -27.36
C MET A 317 -37.51 -5.83 -26.55
N LEU A 318 -36.43 -5.11 -26.85
CA LEU A 318 -36.12 -3.82 -26.23
C LEU A 318 -37.15 -2.73 -26.57
N SER A 319 -37.70 -2.74 -27.79
CA SER A 319 -38.75 -1.80 -28.22
C SER A 319 -40.13 -2.11 -27.64
N GLN A 320 -40.40 -3.38 -27.33
CA GLN A 320 -41.63 -3.86 -26.70
C GLN A 320 -41.57 -3.80 -25.16
N MET A 321 -40.37 -3.75 -24.57
CA MET A 321 -40.16 -3.42 -23.16
C MET A 321 -40.28 -1.91 -22.93
N THR A 322 -41.49 -1.36 -22.99
CA THR A 322 -41.82 -0.15 -22.23
C THR A 322 -41.89 -0.53 -20.75
N LEU A 323 -40.73 -0.66 -20.10
CA LEU A 323 -40.66 -0.59 -18.63
C LEU A 323 -41.30 0.75 -18.25
N PRO A 324 -42.37 0.78 -17.42
CA PRO A 324 -43.00 2.03 -17.02
C PRO A 324 -41.91 2.96 -16.48
N ALA A 325 -41.82 4.19 -16.97
CA ALA A 325 -40.79 5.15 -16.53
C ALA A 325 -40.71 5.24 -14.99
N ALA A 326 -41.85 5.07 -14.31
CA ALA A 326 -41.95 4.96 -12.85
C ALA A 326 -41.20 3.76 -12.25
N LYS A 327 -41.26 2.58 -12.88
CA LYS A 327 -40.57 1.36 -12.41
C LYS A 327 -39.07 1.44 -12.70
N LEU A 328 -38.67 2.05 -13.82
CA LEU A 328 -37.27 2.36 -14.11
C LEU A 328 -36.70 3.34 -13.08
N GLU A 329 -37.43 4.41 -12.77
CA GLU A 329 -37.02 5.40 -11.76
C GLU A 329 -36.96 4.78 -10.36
N GLU A 330 -37.90 3.90 -10.00
CA GLU A 330 -37.86 3.15 -8.75
C GLU A 330 -36.64 2.21 -8.69
N THR A 331 -36.34 1.48 -9.77
CA THR A 331 -35.15 0.62 -9.81
C THR A 331 -33.85 1.41 -9.75
N ARG A 332 -33.80 2.58 -10.39
CA ARG A 332 -32.67 3.51 -10.31
C ARG A 332 -32.47 4.01 -8.88
N LYS A 333 -33.54 4.43 -8.22
CA LYS A 333 -33.50 4.83 -6.81
C LYS A 333 -33.00 3.70 -5.90
N ARG A 334 -33.50 2.47 -6.07
CA ARG A 334 -33.04 1.30 -5.30
C ARG A 334 -31.58 0.95 -5.59
N LEU A 335 -31.11 1.15 -6.82
CA LEU A 335 -29.70 0.98 -7.19
C LEU A 335 -28.83 2.05 -6.51
N ASP A 336 -29.24 3.31 -6.54
CA ASP A 336 -28.53 4.42 -5.89
C ASP A 336 -28.46 4.22 -4.36
N GLU A 337 -29.54 3.73 -3.74
CA GLU A 337 -29.56 3.34 -2.32
C GLU A 337 -28.56 2.21 -2.02
N ARG A 338 -28.45 1.21 -2.90
CA ARG A 338 -27.46 0.11 -2.76
C ARG A 338 -26.04 0.61 -2.95
N ILE A 339 -25.79 1.46 -3.95
CA ILE A 339 -24.49 2.10 -4.19
C ILE A 339 -24.07 2.91 -2.95
N SER A 340 -24.98 3.70 -2.39
CA SER A 340 -24.73 4.50 -1.18
C SER A 340 -24.44 3.62 0.05
N ARG A 341 -25.15 2.51 0.22
CA ARG A 341 -24.87 1.55 1.30
C ARG A 341 -23.51 0.88 1.11
N LEU A 342 -23.19 0.45 -0.10
CA LEU A 342 -21.92 -0.19 -0.42
C LEU A 342 -20.75 0.77 -0.20
N SER A 343 -20.83 2.01 -0.71
CA SER A 343 -19.79 3.00 -0.52
C SER A 343 -19.54 3.28 0.96
N LYS A 344 -20.61 3.39 1.77
CA LYS A 344 -20.51 3.59 3.21
C LYS A 344 -19.77 2.45 3.93
N VAL A 345 -20.03 1.19 3.55
CA VAL A 345 -19.33 0.03 4.13
C VAL A 345 -17.84 0.08 3.78
N ILE A 346 -17.51 0.26 2.50
CA ILE A 346 -16.11 0.30 2.05
C ILE A 346 -15.35 1.47 2.69
N ILE A 347 -15.99 2.63 2.83
CA ILE A 347 -15.42 3.79 3.55
C ILE A 347 -15.16 3.48 5.01
N THR A 348 -16.06 2.74 5.66
CA THR A 348 -15.89 2.34 7.06
C THR A 348 -14.70 1.38 7.20
N ASP A 349 -14.52 0.46 6.26
CA ASP A 349 -13.39 -0.47 6.22
C ASP A 349 -12.07 0.26 5.95
N LEU A 350 -12.04 1.19 4.98
CA LEU A 350 -10.89 2.04 4.68
C LEU A 350 -10.45 2.89 5.89
N GLY A 351 -11.42 3.26 6.74
CA GLY A 351 -11.22 4.02 7.96
C GLY A 351 -10.63 3.23 9.14
N GLN A 352 -10.41 1.91 9.02
CA GLN A 352 -9.93 1.06 10.13
C GLN A 352 -8.43 1.28 10.44
N PRO A 353 -8.02 1.46 11.72
CA PRO A 353 -6.63 1.75 12.09
C PRO A 353 -5.59 0.70 11.69
N HIS A 354 -6.03 -0.54 11.52
CA HIS A 354 -5.20 -1.72 11.26
C HIS A 354 -5.37 -2.26 9.83
N ILE A 355 -5.87 -1.41 8.91
CA ILE A 355 -6.01 -1.77 7.51
C ILE A 355 -4.65 -2.08 6.87
N THR A 356 -4.60 -3.14 6.06
CA THR A 356 -3.40 -3.54 5.32
C THR A 356 -3.27 -2.78 4.01
N LYS A 357 -2.04 -2.70 3.48
CA LYS A 357 -1.76 -2.04 2.19
C LYS A 357 -2.63 -2.59 1.05
N LEU A 358 -2.78 -3.91 0.99
CA LEU A 358 -3.60 -4.58 -0.05
C LEU A 358 -5.09 -4.26 0.09
N ALA A 359 -5.60 -4.19 1.33
CA ALA A 359 -6.97 -3.78 1.58
C ALA A 359 -7.21 -2.32 1.17
N VAL A 360 -6.30 -1.40 1.49
CA VAL A 360 -6.38 0.00 1.02
C VAL A 360 -6.46 0.06 -0.50
N GLN A 361 -5.57 -0.65 -1.22
CA GLN A 361 -5.58 -0.64 -2.70
C GLN A 361 -6.91 -1.13 -3.26
N ARG A 362 -7.41 -2.27 -2.75
CA ARG A 362 -8.68 -2.86 -3.16
C ARG A 362 -9.87 -1.93 -2.88
N ASP A 363 -9.93 -1.37 -1.67
CA ASP A 363 -11.04 -0.53 -1.24
C ASP A 363 -11.05 0.80 -2.02
N VAL A 364 -9.87 1.37 -2.30
CA VAL A 364 -9.73 2.57 -3.15
C VAL A 364 -10.11 2.27 -4.61
N GLU A 365 -9.71 1.13 -5.18
CA GLU A 365 -10.12 0.70 -6.53
C GLU A 365 -11.65 0.55 -6.64
N TRP A 366 -12.29 -0.02 -5.62
CA TRP A 366 -13.74 -0.11 -5.57
C TRP A 366 -14.41 1.25 -5.46
N LEU A 367 -13.89 2.16 -4.64
CA LEU A 367 -14.42 3.52 -4.49
C LEU A 367 -14.18 4.38 -5.74
N GLU A 368 -13.09 4.15 -6.47
CA GLU A 368 -12.83 4.77 -7.77
C GLU A 368 -13.92 4.39 -8.78
N ARG A 369 -14.26 3.09 -8.87
CA ARG A 369 -15.33 2.58 -9.74
C ARG A 369 -16.71 3.10 -9.35
N LEU A 370 -16.92 3.47 -8.09
CA LEU A 370 -18.15 4.07 -7.57
C LEU A 370 -18.17 5.61 -7.69
N GLY A 371 -17.09 6.24 -8.16
CA GLY A 371 -16.99 7.70 -8.30
C GLY A 371 -16.82 8.47 -6.98
N CYS A 372 -16.35 7.80 -5.91
CA CYS A 372 -16.19 8.38 -4.57
C CYS A 372 -14.71 8.55 -4.17
N LEU A 373 -13.82 8.79 -5.14
CA LEU A 373 -12.37 8.78 -4.92
C LEU A 373 -11.89 9.90 -3.97
N ASP A 374 -12.48 11.10 -4.05
CA ASP A 374 -12.17 12.20 -3.13
C ASP A 374 -12.49 11.86 -1.67
N GLN A 375 -13.64 11.19 -1.45
CA GLN A 375 -14.04 10.76 -0.12
C GLN A 375 -13.11 9.65 0.40
N ALA A 376 -12.70 8.72 -0.48
CA ALA A 376 -11.74 7.68 -0.14
C ALA A 376 -10.39 8.28 0.31
N ARG A 377 -9.90 9.29 -0.42
CA ARG A 377 -8.68 10.03 -0.08
C ARG A 377 -8.75 10.65 1.30
N ASP A 378 -9.83 11.37 1.60
CA ASP A 378 -9.98 12.08 2.87
C ASP A 378 -10.09 11.10 4.04
N VAL A 379 -10.83 10.00 3.87
CA VAL A 379 -10.95 8.94 4.88
C VAL A 379 -9.59 8.27 5.12
N PHE A 380 -8.86 7.96 4.05
CA PHE A 380 -7.52 7.38 4.13
C PHE A 380 -6.58 8.31 4.92
N LEU A 381 -6.41 9.56 4.50
CA LEU A 381 -5.49 10.50 5.17
C LEU A 381 -5.89 10.75 6.64
N ASN A 382 -7.19 10.88 6.92
CA ASN A 382 -7.70 11.01 8.30
C ASN A 382 -7.39 9.77 9.15
N ASN A 383 -7.51 8.57 8.59
CA ASN A 383 -7.11 7.34 9.26
C ASN A 383 -5.61 7.36 9.57
N ARG A 384 -4.76 7.76 8.60
CA ARG A 384 -3.31 7.85 8.79
C ARG A 384 -2.93 8.84 9.89
N THR A 385 -3.58 10.00 9.96
CA THR A 385 -3.45 10.96 11.08
C THR A 385 -3.79 10.31 12.42
N LYS A 386 -4.94 9.62 12.52
CA LYS A 386 -5.34 8.95 13.77
C LYS A 386 -4.31 7.93 14.23
N VAL A 387 -3.83 7.08 13.33
CA VAL A 387 -2.82 6.05 13.61
C VAL A 387 -1.50 6.69 14.03
N LEU A 388 -1.06 7.74 13.33
CA LEU A 388 0.18 8.45 13.65
C LEU A 388 0.09 9.10 15.03
N ARG A 389 -0.95 9.89 15.30
CA ARG A 389 -1.11 10.60 16.59
C ARG A 389 -1.28 9.64 17.75
N GLN A 390 -1.95 8.50 17.55
CA GLN A 390 -2.04 7.45 18.56
C GLN A 390 -0.67 6.83 18.88
N ARG A 391 0.19 6.60 17.87
CA ARG A 391 1.56 6.12 18.13
C ARG A 391 2.39 7.17 18.85
N LEU A 392 2.25 8.43 18.44
CA LEU A 392 2.98 9.55 19.04
C LEU A 392 2.62 9.72 20.52
N SER A 393 1.34 9.60 20.88
CA SER A 393 0.88 9.72 22.29
C SER A 393 1.27 8.54 23.18
N GLN A 394 1.62 7.39 22.60
CA GLN A 394 2.11 6.22 23.34
C GLN A 394 3.60 6.30 23.68
N VAL A 395 4.34 7.23 23.08
CA VAL A 395 5.76 7.44 23.37
C VAL A 395 5.90 7.99 24.78
N LYS A 396 6.61 7.26 25.64
CA LYS A 396 6.88 7.71 27.01
C LYS A 396 7.90 8.86 27.01
N PRO A 397 7.71 9.91 27.82
CA PRO A 397 8.71 10.96 27.96
C PRO A 397 10.04 10.34 28.43
N LYS A 398 11.12 10.61 27.70
CA LYS A 398 12.48 10.23 28.11
C LYS A 398 13.11 11.35 28.92
N LYS A 399 14.07 11.00 29.78
CA LYS A 399 14.86 11.98 30.53
C LYS A 399 15.78 12.81 29.63
N ASP A 400 16.29 12.18 28.57
CA ASP A 400 17.12 12.86 27.57
C ASP A 400 16.23 13.41 26.44
N PRO A 401 16.18 14.75 26.25
CA PRO A 401 15.38 15.36 25.19
C PRO A 401 15.82 14.92 23.79
N VAL A 402 17.12 14.67 23.55
CA VAL A 402 17.64 14.29 22.23
C VAL A 402 17.08 12.93 21.82
N LEU A 403 17.18 11.93 22.70
CA LEU A 403 16.63 10.59 22.48
C LEU A 403 15.10 10.58 22.36
N HIS A 404 14.42 11.56 22.97
CA HIS A 404 12.97 11.69 22.85
C HIS A 404 12.59 12.22 21.47
N ILE A 405 13.24 13.29 21.01
CA ILE A 405 13.04 13.86 19.69
C ILE A 405 13.40 12.87 18.59
N GLU A 406 14.47 12.10 18.74
CA GLU A 406 14.86 11.06 17.78
C GLU A 406 13.74 10.03 17.56
N GLU A 407 13.15 9.52 18.64
CA GLU A 407 12.06 8.55 18.54
C GLU A 407 10.79 9.16 17.92
N LEU A 408 10.41 10.37 18.34
CA LEU A 408 9.25 11.07 17.79
C LEU A 408 9.43 11.38 16.30
N ALA A 409 10.59 11.91 15.91
CA ALA A 409 10.93 12.19 14.52
C ALA A 409 10.88 10.90 13.68
N MET A 410 11.52 9.84 14.14
CA MET A 410 11.50 8.55 13.45
C MET A 410 10.06 8.05 13.21
N ILE A 411 9.16 8.17 14.20
CA ILE A 411 7.76 7.76 14.06
C ILE A 411 7.03 8.61 13.02
N VAL A 412 7.16 9.93 13.07
CA VAL A 412 6.45 10.88 12.19
C VAL A 412 6.94 10.74 10.76
N PHE A 413 8.24 10.93 10.52
CA PHE A 413 8.81 10.91 9.17
C PHE A 413 8.68 9.54 8.50
N THR A 414 8.82 8.44 9.25
CA THR A 414 8.56 7.09 8.70
C THR A 414 7.09 6.87 8.37
N SER A 415 6.17 7.38 9.20
CA SER A 415 4.73 7.28 8.91
C SER A 415 4.32 8.11 7.70
N ILE A 416 4.89 9.30 7.53
CA ILE A 416 4.69 10.12 6.34
C ILE A 416 5.22 9.39 5.11
N LYS A 417 6.47 8.93 5.11
CA LYS A 417 7.07 8.16 4.01
C LYS A 417 6.24 6.94 3.60
N ASN A 418 5.81 6.15 4.59
CA ASN A 418 4.97 4.98 4.35
C ASN A 418 3.60 5.37 3.77
N THR A 419 3.01 6.46 4.27
CA THR A 419 1.72 6.94 3.79
C THR A 419 1.83 7.45 2.35
N SER A 420 2.88 8.18 2.01
CA SER A 420 3.15 8.62 0.63
C SER A 420 3.28 7.43 -0.32
N HIS A 421 4.00 6.39 0.08
CA HIS A 421 4.14 5.18 -0.74
C HIS A 421 2.80 4.42 -0.91
N TRP A 422 1.98 4.34 0.14
CA TRP A 422 0.65 3.74 0.03
C TRP A 422 -0.28 4.58 -0.85
N PHE A 423 -0.15 5.90 -0.76
CA PHE A 423 -0.92 6.85 -1.54
C PHE A 423 -0.59 6.72 -3.03
N GLU A 424 0.69 6.77 -3.40
CA GLU A 424 1.16 6.62 -4.78
C GLU A 424 0.65 5.34 -5.45
N LEU A 425 0.60 4.24 -4.70
CA LEU A 425 0.16 2.95 -5.22
C LEU A 425 -1.37 2.79 -5.29
N SER A 426 -2.13 3.56 -4.51
CA SER A 426 -3.59 3.42 -4.41
C SER A 426 -4.33 4.52 -5.18
N PHE A 427 -3.78 5.74 -5.21
CA PHE A 427 -4.38 6.92 -5.83
C PHE A 427 -3.55 7.34 -7.05
N LYS A 428 -3.92 6.85 -8.23
CA LYS A 428 -3.21 7.11 -9.48
C LYS A 428 -3.55 8.46 -10.12
N ASP A 429 -4.63 9.12 -9.69
CA ASP A 429 -5.00 10.44 -10.19
C ASP A 429 -4.06 11.53 -9.64
N PRO A 430 -3.26 12.20 -10.49
CA PRO A 430 -2.32 13.23 -10.05
C PRO A 430 -2.98 14.39 -9.31
N LYS A 431 -4.27 14.68 -9.56
CA LYS A 431 -5.00 15.79 -8.93
C LYS A 431 -5.07 15.67 -7.41
N LEU A 432 -5.05 14.45 -6.89
CA LEU A 432 -5.19 14.16 -5.46
C LEU A 432 -3.88 14.33 -4.68
N THR A 433 -2.74 14.40 -5.38
CA THR A 433 -1.40 14.53 -4.78
C THR A 433 -1.28 15.78 -3.91
N SER A 434 -1.96 16.87 -4.28
CA SER A 434 -1.97 18.13 -3.52
C SER A 434 -2.46 17.94 -2.06
N SER A 435 -3.43 17.05 -1.84
CA SER A 435 -3.94 16.74 -0.51
C SER A 435 -2.95 15.94 0.33
N LEU A 436 -2.15 15.06 -0.28
CA LEU A 436 -1.07 14.34 0.39
C LEU A 436 0.02 15.31 0.88
N VAL A 437 0.43 16.26 0.03
CA VAL A 437 1.41 17.29 0.38
C VAL A 437 0.90 18.16 1.53
N LYS A 438 -0.37 18.59 1.46
CA LYS A 438 -1.03 19.35 2.53
C LYS A 438 -1.07 18.56 3.84
N TRP A 439 -1.42 17.28 3.78
CA TRP A 439 -1.45 16.40 4.94
C TRP A 439 -0.06 16.22 5.56
N ALA A 440 0.97 15.96 4.76
CA ALA A 440 2.33 15.81 5.23
C ALA A 440 2.84 17.07 5.94
N LYS A 441 2.56 18.26 5.38
CA LYS A 441 2.85 19.55 6.03
C LYS A 441 2.19 19.66 7.41
N GLN A 442 0.91 19.33 7.52
CA GLN A 442 0.16 19.41 8.78
C GLN A 442 0.72 18.46 9.86
N GLU A 443 1.15 17.25 9.49
CA GLU A 443 1.74 16.33 10.44
C GLU A 443 3.16 16.76 10.89
N ILE A 444 3.92 17.44 10.02
CA ILE A 444 5.21 18.03 10.38
C ILE A 444 5.02 19.25 11.30
N GLU A 445 4.05 20.13 11.03
CA GLU A 445 3.67 21.24 11.92
C GLU A 445 3.23 20.71 13.30
N TYR A 446 2.50 19.59 13.32
CA TYR A 446 2.11 18.93 14.57
C TYR A 446 3.34 18.43 15.34
N PHE A 447 4.31 17.80 14.66
CA PHE A 447 5.58 17.41 15.26
C PHE A 447 6.39 18.62 15.76
N ALA A 448 6.42 19.73 15.01
CA ALA A 448 7.14 20.94 15.38
C ALA A 448 6.65 21.52 16.73
N ASN A 449 5.38 21.35 17.07
CA ASN A 449 4.85 21.72 18.38
C ASN A 449 5.41 20.87 19.53
N TYR A 450 5.56 19.55 19.33
CA TYR A 450 6.23 18.68 20.30
C TYR A 450 7.71 19.04 20.42
N TYR A 451 8.37 19.21 19.26
CA TYR A 451 9.75 19.65 19.19
C TYR A 451 9.96 20.91 20.01
N LYS A 452 9.11 21.92 19.80
CA LYS A 452 9.14 23.18 20.55
C LYS A 452 9.06 22.94 22.05
N SER A 453 8.04 22.20 22.50
CA SER A 453 7.79 21.98 23.92
C SER A 453 8.92 21.22 24.63
N ILE A 454 9.60 20.31 23.94
CA ILE A 454 10.66 19.48 24.51
C ILE A 454 12.00 20.23 24.51
N VAL A 455 12.33 20.88 23.39
CA VAL A 455 13.64 21.49 23.15
C VAL A 455 13.76 22.87 23.80
N PHE A 456 12.69 23.67 23.77
CA PHE A 456 12.69 25.04 24.30
C PHE A 456 11.86 25.20 25.60
N GLY A 457 11.43 24.09 26.21
CA GLY A 457 10.59 24.11 27.41
C GLY A 457 11.33 24.31 28.74
N GLY A 458 12.66 24.32 28.74
CA GLY A 458 13.47 24.47 29.96
C GLY A 458 13.77 25.92 30.33
N GLU A 459 14.03 26.19 31.61
CA GLU A 459 14.44 27.52 32.12
C GLU A 459 15.77 28.01 31.55
N GLN A 460 16.66 27.09 31.15
CA GLN A 460 17.92 27.41 30.47
C GLN A 460 18.05 26.63 29.16
N SER A 461 18.27 27.37 28.08
CA SER A 461 18.52 26.82 26.75
C SER A 461 19.87 26.10 26.71
N ASN A 462 19.85 24.78 26.47
CA ASN A 462 21.04 23.99 26.19
C ASN A 462 21.29 23.96 24.68
N PHE A 463 22.26 24.77 24.22
CA PHE A 463 22.58 24.92 22.79
C PHE A 463 23.04 23.63 22.12
N GLN A 464 23.73 22.74 22.86
CA GLN A 464 24.13 21.44 22.35
C GLN A 464 22.92 20.56 22.05
N VAL A 465 21.97 20.49 23.00
CA VAL A 465 20.72 19.75 22.82
C VAL A 465 19.91 20.31 21.66
N ILE A 466 19.82 21.63 21.52
CA ILE A 466 19.10 22.28 20.41
C ILE A 466 19.74 21.90 19.07
N ALA A 467 21.07 21.97 18.96
CA ALA A 467 21.81 21.62 17.75
C ALA A 467 21.63 20.14 17.37
N ASP A 468 21.76 19.23 18.35
CA ASP A 468 21.60 17.79 18.12
C ASP A 468 20.17 17.43 17.70
N CYS A 469 19.16 18.00 18.38
CA CYS A 469 17.75 17.83 18.01
C CYS A 469 17.45 18.37 16.59
N ALA A 470 18.00 19.54 16.25
CA ALA A 470 17.79 20.16 14.94
C ALA A 470 18.43 19.31 13.83
N LYS A 471 19.64 18.80 14.06
CA LYS A 471 20.32 17.89 13.14
C LYS A 471 19.48 16.63 12.88
N ILE A 472 18.97 15.99 13.93
CA ILE A 472 18.11 14.81 13.83
C ILE A 472 16.85 15.12 13.01
N ALA A 473 16.15 16.21 13.31
CA ALA A 473 14.94 16.60 12.59
C ALA A 473 15.21 16.85 11.09
N CYS A 474 16.31 17.55 10.77
CA CYS A 474 16.75 17.77 9.39
C CYS A 474 17.11 16.47 8.67
N GLU A 475 17.86 15.56 9.30
CA GLU A 475 18.19 14.26 8.73
C GLU A 475 16.95 13.43 8.42
N GLN A 476 15.97 13.38 9.34
CA GLN A 476 14.72 12.65 9.12
C GLN A 476 13.84 13.30 8.03
N SER A 477 13.80 14.63 7.96
CA SER A 477 13.10 15.35 6.90
C SER A 477 13.72 15.09 5.53
N ASN A 478 15.05 15.07 5.42
CA ASN A 478 15.76 14.76 4.18
C ASN A 478 15.43 13.37 3.63
N ARG A 479 15.13 12.38 4.50
CA ARG A 479 14.71 11.03 4.07
C ARG A 479 13.34 11.00 3.37
N LEU A 480 12.54 12.06 3.47
CA LEU A 480 11.30 12.22 2.72
C LEU A 480 11.54 12.56 1.24
N ARG A 481 12.74 13.07 0.90
CA ARG A 481 13.10 13.37 -0.49
C ARG A 481 13.10 12.12 -1.37
N ASP A 482 13.45 10.95 -0.80
CA ASP A 482 13.32 9.65 -1.48
C ASP A 482 11.88 9.34 -1.91
N ALA A 483 10.89 9.91 -1.21
CA ALA A 483 9.46 9.78 -1.50
C ALA A 483 8.92 10.98 -2.30
N GLY A 484 9.80 11.83 -2.85
CA GLY A 484 9.42 13.01 -3.63
C GLY A 484 8.88 14.19 -2.81
N LEU A 485 9.07 14.19 -1.48
CA LEU A 485 8.60 15.25 -0.59
C LEU A 485 9.79 16.00 0.02
N ASP A 486 10.01 17.26 -0.39
CA ASP A 486 10.97 18.14 0.27
C ASP A 486 10.25 19.06 1.26
N MET A 487 10.37 18.74 2.55
CA MET A 487 9.64 19.42 3.63
C MET A 487 10.58 20.06 4.67
N GLY A 488 11.87 20.17 4.36
CA GLY A 488 12.86 20.81 5.25
C GLY A 488 12.45 22.24 5.63
N PHE A 489 11.88 22.98 4.68
CA PHE A 489 11.43 24.36 4.87
C PHE A 489 10.32 24.51 5.93
N VAL A 490 9.50 23.47 6.17
CA VAL A 490 8.42 23.53 7.16
C VAL A 490 9.01 23.58 8.57
N LEU A 491 9.97 22.69 8.84
CA LEU A 491 10.71 22.69 10.09
C LEU A 491 11.47 24.00 10.29
N GLU A 492 12.13 24.51 9.23
CA GLU A 492 12.83 25.78 9.31
C GLU A 492 11.86 26.92 9.63
N THR A 493 10.72 27.00 8.96
CA THR A 493 9.70 28.05 9.18
C THR A 493 9.16 28.03 10.62
N ASP A 494 8.87 26.84 11.15
CA ASP A 494 8.28 26.71 12.49
C ASP A 494 9.32 26.82 13.62
N VAL A 495 10.56 26.38 13.40
CA VAL A 495 11.61 26.37 14.44
C VAL A 495 12.40 27.68 14.50
N MET A 496 12.58 28.38 13.36
CA MET A 496 13.38 29.61 13.29
C MET A 496 13.00 30.70 14.29
N PRO A 497 11.72 31.04 14.50
CA PRO A 497 11.34 32.05 15.48
C PRO A 497 11.84 31.72 16.90
N PHE A 498 11.86 30.44 17.27
CA PHE A 498 12.32 30.00 18.59
C PHE A 498 13.85 30.03 18.72
N LEU A 499 14.59 29.80 17.64
CA LEU A 499 16.04 29.95 17.62
C LEU A 499 16.44 31.42 17.77
N ILE A 500 15.75 32.33 17.06
CA ILE A 500 15.97 33.77 17.19
C ILE A 500 15.70 34.24 18.62
N GLU A 501 14.58 33.81 19.21
CA GLU A 501 14.24 34.14 20.59
C GLU A 501 15.26 33.56 21.59
N THR A 502 15.74 32.33 21.36
CA THR A 502 16.78 31.71 22.19
C THR A 502 18.09 32.49 22.17
N ILE A 503 18.49 32.97 20.99
CA ILE A 503 19.67 33.83 20.84
C ILE A 503 19.46 35.16 21.57
N ALA A 504 18.29 35.78 21.42
CA ALA A 504 17.94 37.02 22.10
C ALA A 504 17.93 36.89 23.63
N GLU A 505 17.39 35.79 24.15
CA GLU A 505 17.38 35.49 25.58
C GLU A 505 18.80 35.24 26.11
N HIS A 506 19.64 34.56 25.34
CA HIS A 506 21.03 34.36 25.73
C HIS A 506 21.84 35.66 25.70
N GLU A 507 21.59 36.51 24.70
CA GLU A 507 22.17 37.85 24.59
C GLU A 507 21.79 38.70 25.81
N ARG A 508 20.50 38.75 26.18
CA ARG A 508 20.02 39.49 27.35
C ARG A 508 20.70 39.04 28.64
N ARG A 509 20.77 37.72 28.87
CA ARG A 509 21.46 37.16 30.05
C ARG A 509 22.95 37.49 30.08
N CYS A 510 23.61 37.58 28.92
CA CYS A 510 25.01 38.00 28.85
C CYS A 510 25.15 39.48 29.18
N LEU A 511 24.25 40.34 28.69
CA LEU A 511 24.23 41.77 29.00
C LEU A 511 24.02 42.01 30.51
N GLU A 512 23.03 41.37 31.13
CA GLU A 512 22.76 41.50 32.58
C GLU A 512 23.95 41.03 33.43
N ARG A 513 24.56 39.90 33.05
CA ARG A 513 25.74 39.38 33.74
C ARG A 513 26.94 40.31 33.60
N MET A 514 27.15 40.84 32.40
CA MET A 514 28.23 41.78 32.11
C MET A 514 28.05 43.10 32.87
N ASP A 515 26.83 43.63 32.90
CA ASP A 515 26.49 44.85 33.63
C ASP A 515 26.84 44.72 35.11
N SER A 516 26.39 43.63 35.75
CA SER A 516 26.72 43.32 37.14
C SER A 516 28.23 43.20 37.39
N ILE A 517 28.99 42.60 36.46
CA ILE A 517 30.44 42.46 36.57
C ILE A 517 31.13 43.83 36.51
N ILE A 518 30.73 44.71 35.58
CA ILE A 518 31.33 46.03 35.40
C ILE A 518 31.03 46.93 36.59
N GLU A 519 29.78 46.91 37.11
CA GLU A 519 29.39 47.69 38.28
C GLU A 519 30.22 47.37 39.53
N HIS A 520 30.64 46.11 39.70
CA HIS A 520 31.40 45.66 40.86
C HIS A 520 32.91 45.66 40.63
N ASP A 521 33.40 46.08 39.45
CA ASP A 521 34.83 46.13 39.17
C ASP A 521 35.48 47.41 39.73
N ASP A 522 36.70 47.25 40.25
CA ASP A 522 37.58 48.32 40.71
C ASP A 522 38.61 48.71 39.63
N PHE A 523 38.59 48.05 38.47
CA PHE A 523 39.47 48.28 37.31
C PHE A 523 40.96 48.22 37.65
N VAL A 524 41.33 47.32 38.58
CA VAL A 524 42.72 47.09 38.97
C VAL A 524 43.43 46.30 37.87
N ALA A 525 44.67 46.68 37.59
CA ALA A 525 45.54 45.97 36.64
C ALA A 525 45.74 44.51 37.06
N MET A 526 45.30 43.59 36.22
CA MET A 526 45.57 42.15 36.32
C MET A 526 46.39 41.67 35.11
N SER A 527 47.09 40.54 35.26
CA SER A 527 47.87 39.97 34.16
C SER A 527 46.93 39.49 33.04
N GLY A 528 47.13 40.01 31.84
CA GLY A 528 46.42 39.60 30.62
C GLY A 528 47.18 38.56 29.78
N GLU A 529 48.32 38.04 30.27
CA GLU A 529 49.21 37.15 29.51
C GLU A 529 48.50 35.85 29.08
N GLU A 530 47.63 35.30 29.93
CA GLU A 530 46.86 34.08 29.63
C GLU A 530 45.90 34.25 28.44
N LEU A 531 45.52 35.49 28.14
CA LEU A 531 44.67 35.87 27.01
C LEU A 531 45.48 36.31 25.79
N GLY A 532 46.81 36.38 25.90
CA GLY A 532 47.71 36.89 24.87
C GLY A 532 47.72 38.41 24.75
N SER A 533 47.39 39.14 25.82
CA SER A 533 47.59 40.59 25.91
C SER A 533 48.98 40.92 26.45
N THR A 534 49.65 41.91 25.85
CA THR A 534 50.92 42.46 26.35
C THR A 534 50.72 43.55 27.41
N SER A 535 49.49 44.04 27.57
CA SER A 535 49.12 45.10 28.51
C SER A 535 48.24 44.55 29.64
N PRO A 536 48.29 45.13 30.85
CA PRO A 536 47.44 44.71 31.95
C PRO A 536 45.96 44.98 31.64
N LEU A 537 45.10 44.03 32.02
CA LEU A 537 43.65 44.08 31.78
C LEU A 537 42.89 44.14 33.11
N SER A 538 41.66 44.64 33.10
CA SER A 538 40.79 44.61 34.29
C SER A 538 40.14 43.24 34.53
N GLY A 539 39.63 43.02 35.74
CA GLY A 539 38.81 41.84 36.07
C GLY A 539 37.53 41.75 35.25
N SER A 540 36.87 42.88 34.98
CA SER A 540 35.71 42.94 34.09
C SER A 540 36.04 42.51 32.67
N MET A 541 37.22 42.84 32.14
CA MET A 541 37.58 42.49 30.77
C MET A 541 37.84 40.99 30.61
N ILE A 542 38.53 40.37 31.57
CA ILE A 542 38.79 38.92 31.58
C ILE A 542 37.48 38.14 31.70
N ALA A 543 36.57 38.61 32.56
CA ALA A 543 35.25 38.00 32.72
C ALA A 543 34.39 38.19 31.46
N PHE A 544 34.39 39.38 30.85
CA PHE A 544 33.70 39.65 29.58
C PHE A 544 34.22 38.74 28.46
N TYR A 545 35.54 38.60 28.32
CA TYR A 545 36.15 37.68 27.34
C TYR A 545 35.60 36.26 27.48
N THR A 546 35.49 35.78 28.73
CA THR A 546 34.96 34.44 29.03
C THR A 546 33.47 34.32 28.68
N VAL A 547 32.65 35.30 29.09
CA VAL A 547 31.20 35.33 28.79
C VAL A 547 30.97 35.36 27.28
N MET A 548 31.72 36.19 26.57
CA MET A 548 31.58 36.39 25.14
C MET A 548 32.05 35.17 24.34
N LEU A 549 33.17 34.53 24.71
CA LEU A 549 33.57 33.26 24.09
C LEU A 549 32.52 32.16 24.32
N GLN A 550 31.97 32.06 25.53
CA GLN A 550 30.91 31.09 25.81
C GLN A 550 29.67 31.36 24.94
N PHE A 551 29.28 32.62 24.79
CA PHE A 551 28.18 33.03 23.92
C PHE A 551 28.42 32.65 22.45
N VAL A 552 29.60 33.00 21.90
CA VAL A 552 29.97 32.69 20.51
C VAL A 552 30.00 31.18 20.29
N ASN A 553 30.60 30.41 21.20
CA ASN A 553 30.66 28.95 21.11
C ASN A 553 29.26 28.32 21.10
N ASN A 554 28.39 28.74 22.01
CA ASN A 554 27.01 28.26 22.11
C ASN A 554 26.22 28.52 20.82
N ILE A 555 26.30 29.74 20.29
CA ILE A 555 25.55 30.14 19.10
C ILE A 555 26.11 29.48 17.83
N CYS A 556 27.42 29.27 17.77
CA CYS A 556 28.05 28.57 16.64
C CYS A 556 27.54 27.13 16.49
N LEU A 557 27.11 26.46 17.57
CA LEU A 557 26.49 25.12 17.51
C LEU A 557 25.20 25.12 16.69
N ILE A 558 24.41 26.19 16.75
CA ILE A 558 23.13 26.34 16.04
C ILE A 558 23.23 27.26 14.81
N GLY A 559 24.41 27.80 14.51
CA GLY A 559 24.60 28.81 13.48
C GLY A 559 24.31 28.28 12.08
N THR A 560 23.24 28.78 11.47
CA THR A 560 22.89 28.58 10.05
C THR A 560 23.01 29.90 9.31
N LEU A 561 23.11 29.86 7.97
CA LEU A 561 23.21 31.07 7.14
C LEU A 561 22.00 32.01 7.34
N THR A 562 20.83 31.44 7.62
CA THR A 562 19.59 32.17 7.92
C THR A 562 19.62 32.92 9.25
N LEU A 563 20.45 32.50 10.21
CA LEU A 563 20.66 33.18 11.48
C LEU A 563 21.84 34.16 11.46
N TYR A 564 22.59 34.23 10.36
CA TYR A 564 23.82 35.05 10.23
C TYR A 564 23.64 36.47 10.75
N SER A 565 22.64 37.21 10.23
CA SER A 565 22.40 38.61 10.61
C SER A 565 22.20 38.72 12.11
N ARG A 566 21.29 37.90 12.67
CA ARG A 566 20.97 37.96 14.10
C ARG A 566 22.18 37.67 14.98
N ILE A 567 23.00 36.68 14.59
CA ILE A 567 24.20 36.28 15.35
C ILE A 567 25.24 37.40 15.35
N VAL A 568 25.51 37.96 14.18
CA VAL A 568 26.49 39.03 14.00
C VAL A 568 26.03 40.30 14.73
N ASP A 569 24.75 40.65 14.64
CA ASP A 569 24.15 41.79 15.34
C ASP A 569 24.24 41.62 16.87
N SER A 570 23.90 40.44 17.40
CA SER A 570 24.01 40.17 18.84
C SER A 570 25.46 40.27 19.36
N ILE A 571 26.43 39.79 18.58
CA ILE A 571 27.86 39.89 18.90
C ILE A 571 28.31 41.35 18.91
N ALA A 572 27.90 42.12 17.90
CA ALA A 572 28.17 43.55 17.84
C ALA A 572 27.57 44.31 19.03
N ILE A 573 26.33 43.99 19.42
CA ILE A 573 25.64 44.60 20.56
C ILE A 573 26.43 44.33 21.85
N LEU A 574 26.90 43.10 22.09
CA LEU A 574 27.67 42.76 23.29
C LEU A 574 28.98 43.55 23.39
N PHE A 575 29.73 43.67 22.30
CA PHE A 575 30.96 44.47 22.27
C PHE A 575 30.69 45.95 22.55
N LYS A 576 29.70 46.54 21.87
CA LYS A 576 29.33 47.95 22.07
C LYS A 576 28.81 48.22 23.48
N ALA A 577 27.99 47.31 24.02
CA ALA A 577 27.45 47.43 25.36
C ALA A 577 28.54 47.36 26.43
N TYR A 578 29.55 46.50 26.29
CA TYR A 578 30.68 46.44 27.21
C TYR A 578 31.42 47.79 27.29
N VAL A 579 31.80 48.33 26.13
CA VAL A 579 32.56 49.59 26.05
C VAL A 579 31.75 50.75 26.62
N ASN A 580 30.49 50.91 26.18
CA ASN A 580 29.62 51.99 26.64
C ASN A 580 29.35 51.91 28.14
N ARG A 581 29.10 50.71 28.69
CA ARG A 581 28.84 50.56 30.12
C ARG A 581 30.09 50.80 30.96
N THR A 582 31.25 50.39 30.47
CA THR A 582 32.54 50.66 31.13
C THR A 582 32.82 52.16 31.21
N ILE A 583 32.57 52.92 30.13
CA ILE A 583 32.69 54.39 30.12
C ILE A 583 31.75 55.01 31.14
N GLN A 584 30.48 54.59 31.15
CA GLN A 584 29.49 55.12 32.08
C GLN A 584 29.87 54.88 33.54
N VAL A 585 30.26 53.66 33.90
CA VAL A 585 30.65 53.32 35.29
C VAL A 585 31.94 54.04 35.68
N TYR A 586 32.86 54.27 34.75
CA TYR A 586 34.06 55.08 34.98
C TYR A 586 33.71 56.53 35.33
N GLU A 587 32.80 57.15 34.56
CA GLU A 587 32.30 58.51 34.83
C GLU A 587 31.57 58.62 36.18
N GLU A 588 30.80 57.59 36.55
CA GLU A 588 30.06 57.53 37.81
C GLU A 588 30.97 57.37 39.05
N LYS A 589 32.04 56.57 38.95
CA LYS A 589 32.92 56.26 40.10
C LYS A 589 34.09 57.24 40.31
N GLY A 590 34.48 58.03 39.31
CA GLY A 590 35.56 59.03 39.45
C GLY A 590 36.94 58.41 39.74
N MET A 591 37.48 57.65 38.78
CA MET A 591 38.67 56.81 38.94
C MET A 591 40.02 57.54 38.72
N THR A 592 41.12 56.88 39.11
CA THR A 592 42.51 57.38 39.01
C THR A 592 43.12 57.24 37.60
N ASP A 593 44.18 58.01 37.30
CA ASP A 593 44.92 57.91 36.02
C ASP A 593 45.49 56.50 35.76
N THR A 594 45.82 55.76 36.83
CA THR A 594 46.24 54.36 36.74
C THR A 594 45.11 53.41 36.33
N GLN A 595 43.86 53.69 36.71
CA GLN A 595 42.71 52.90 36.28
C GLN A 595 42.29 53.28 34.85
N ARG A 596 42.44 54.56 34.47
CA ARG A 596 42.20 55.02 33.09
C ARG A 596 43.09 54.30 32.08
N THR A 597 44.38 54.15 32.40
CA THR A 597 45.33 53.42 31.55
C THR A 597 44.98 51.94 31.40
N VAL A 598 44.45 51.29 32.43
CA VAL A 598 43.95 49.90 32.36
C VAL A 598 42.69 49.80 31.50
N VAL A 599 41.75 50.73 31.64
CA VAL A 599 40.52 50.73 30.82
C VAL A 599 40.83 51.00 29.34
N ASN A 600 41.74 51.93 29.02
CA ASN A 600 42.19 52.14 27.64
C ASN A 600 42.92 50.90 27.10
N SER A 601 43.69 50.20 27.94
CA SER A 601 44.29 48.90 27.57
C SER A 601 43.23 47.83 27.28
N ASN A 602 42.10 47.83 27.99
CA ASN A 602 40.98 46.93 27.69
C ASN A 602 40.37 47.23 26.31
N PHE A 603 40.13 48.51 25.98
CA PHE A 603 39.56 48.91 24.68
C PHE A 603 40.50 48.58 23.52
N GLN A 604 41.79 48.84 23.70
CA GLN A 604 42.82 48.45 22.74
C GLN A 604 42.86 46.92 22.54
N PHE A 605 42.77 46.13 23.62
CA PHE A 605 42.72 44.68 23.50
C PHE A 605 41.46 44.18 22.77
N ILE A 606 40.31 44.83 22.96
CA ILE A 606 39.07 44.52 22.23
C ILE A 606 39.24 44.75 20.72
N SER A 607 39.75 45.92 20.33
CA SER A 607 39.87 46.34 18.93
C SER A 607 40.99 45.61 18.19
N GLU A 608 42.16 45.41 18.81
CA GLU A 608 43.34 44.84 18.13
C GLU A 608 43.35 43.30 18.11
N SER A 609 42.77 42.65 19.12
CA SER A 609 42.93 41.21 19.31
C SER A 609 41.61 40.46 19.44
N PHE A 610 40.69 40.92 20.29
CA PHE A 610 39.52 40.12 20.64
C PHE A 610 38.52 39.99 19.48
N ILE A 611 38.12 41.12 18.86
CA ILE A 611 37.16 41.09 17.75
C ILE A 611 37.71 40.26 16.59
N SER A 612 39.00 40.40 16.25
CA SER A 612 39.65 39.62 15.20
C SER A 612 39.58 38.10 15.45
N ARG A 613 39.73 37.64 16.70
CA ARG A 613 39.57 36.21 17.04
C ARG A 613 38.14 35.73 16.80
N VAL A 614 37.13 36.52 17.18
CA VAL A 614 35.72 36.19 16.97
C VAL A 614 35.39 36.16 15.47
N ILE A 615 35.93 37.11 14.69
CA ILE A 615 35.76 37.14 13.23
C ILE A 615 36.32 35.86 12.60
N VAL A 616 37.54 35.46 12.95
CA VAL A 616 38.14 34.21 12.42
C VAL A 616 37.26 32.99 12.73
N GLN A 617 36.76 32.90 13.97
CA GLN A 617 35.89 31.80 14.38
C GLN A 617 34.59 31.74 13.58
N LEU A 618 33.93 32.89 13.39
CA LEU A 618 32.67 32.95 12.65
C LEU A 618 32.89 32.80 11.14
N THR A 619 34.01 33.29 10.58
CA THR A 619 34.37 33.09 9.17
C THR A 619 34.56 31.60 8.88
N HIS A 620 35.20 30.84 9.78
CA HIS A 620 35.27 29.39 9.64
C HIS A 620 33.89 28.71 9.73
N ARG A 621 32.97 29.26 10.54
CA ARG A 621 31.63 28.69 10.69
C ARG A 621 30.71 28.94 9.49
N PHE A 622 30.73 30.16 8.95
CA PHE A 622 29.84 30.58 7.86
C PHE A 622 30.47 30.50 6.46
N ASP A 623 31.77 30.18 6.38
CA ASP A 623 32.56 30.15 5.15
C ASP A 623 32.46 31.47 4.35
N ARG A 624 32.44 32.59 5.08
CA ARG A 624 32.21 33.93 4.53
C ARG A 624 32.95 35.01 5.36
N PRO A 625 33.47 36.08 4.72
CA PRO A 625 33.97 37.25 5.43
C PRO A 625 32.84 38.01 6.16
N ILE A 626 33.17 38.58 7.33
CA ILE A 626 32.20 39.23 8.23
C ILE A 626 32.51 40.72 8.34
N PRO A 627 32.17 41.51 7.30
CA PRO A 627 32.50 42.94 7.25
C PRO A 627 31.80 43.73 8.36
N GLU A 628 30.64 43.28 8.84
CA GLU A 628 29.86 43.99 9.85
C GLU A 628 30.60 44.07 11.19
N LEU A 629 31.34 43.02 11.59
CA LEU A 629 32.17 43.05 12.80
C LEU A 629 33.49 43.81 12.57
N GLU A 630 34.01 43.84 11.34
CA GLU A 630 35.18 44.67 11.01
C GLU A 630 34.84 46.16 11.17
N LEU A 631 33.64 46.58 10.78
CA LEU A 631 33.15 47.94 11.04
C LEU A 631 33.08 48.25 12.54
N VAL A 632 32.59 47.30 13.36
CA VAL A 632 32.56 47.47 14.82
C VAL A 632 33.97 47.56 15.40
N ARG A 633 34.92 46.77 14.87
CA ARG A 633 36.33 46.85 15.25
C ARG A 633 36.90 48.24 14.99
N ASP A 634 36.64 48.79 13.80
CA ASP A 634 37.13 50.10 13.40
C ASP A 634 36.45 51.24 14.19
N GLU A 635 35.15 51.12 14.49
CA GLU A 635 34.41 52.04 15.36
C GLU A 635 34.96 52.07 16.79
N LEU A 636 35.27 50.90 17.37
CA LEU A 636 35.76 50.78 18.74
C LEU A 636 37.27 51.07 18.86
N GLY A 637 38.03 50.97 17.78
CA GLY A 637 39.47 51.25 17.77
C GLY A 637 39.83 52.72 18.02
N GLY A 638 38.87 53.65 17.89
CA GLY A 638 39.08 55.08 18.17
C GLY A 638 38.59 55.53 19.55
N VAL A 639 38.16 54.62 20.43
CA VAL A 639 37.57 54.95 21.72
C VAL A 639 38.61 54.92 22.83
N GLU A 640 38.85 56.08 23.47
CA GLU A 640 39.71 56.24 24.65
C GLU A 640 39.00 57.15 25.68
N LEU A 641 39.27 56.92 26.98
CA LEU A 641 38.77 57.72 28.12
C LEU A 641 39.60 58.98 28.42
#